data_AF-A0A7R8UJT4-F1
#
_entry.id   AF-A0A7R8UJT4-F1
#
_cell.length_a   1.000
_cell.length_b   1.000
_cell.length_c   1.000
_cell.angle_alpha   90.00
_cell.angle_beta   90.00
_cell.angle_gamma   90.00
#
_symmetry.space_group_name_H-M   'P 1'
#
loop_
_entity.id
_entity.type
_entity.pdbx_description
1 polymer ?
#
loop_
_entity_poly.entity_id
_entity_poly.type
_entity_poly.pdbx_seq_one_letter_code
_entity_poly.pdbx_strand_id
1 'polypeptide(L)'
;MRNTKSSSASRKRKRSALGSDAASSKRPRMDDEEVKLAKSLVGKEGTPAFTRFLDFLITGEGAKYLKIMREKGINLSNVSSILGRSGAAAPKAFEELFNLWFDKNGNKTRYLTNLEEKGVNMSNMFSMLSGAGANAPKAFKDLYDLWFDAEGNSTQYLTSLEGNGVSLANMSSILNGARANAPSAFKDLHSMWFDENGKKTKYIKSLQKAGINLSNLSNILNGAGASAPETFKNLYHEWFDDRGNKTFCLKTLERNGISLSNISNILNGSGSNSVEAFQNLYGCWFCSTGEQTSYLQNLREKGISLPIISSILSKTGTRAFETFHDLYDLFFDRDREKTKYLVNLEKEEINLASMSSILNGAGLKAPKTFKQLYHIWFNSKGNKSQYLETLQKEGVNLTNVSSILHGAGSDAPEAFQALYNLWFDGEGNKTQYLKTLEKENISLANLSSILGASGAKADVAFKELYDLWFDTDGNKTQYLQNLEKEGIQVVNISSILHGSGVNASKAFKDVCDLWFDEQGNQTSYLKVLEKNQINLANISSILNGTGSSAPRVFKDLYNTLFDANGNKKRILKNFMEAKEEKEEVFTIHNLSGILGEAGTNAKLAIERFHNLCFTRNDEPSPVLKSFYTAGFKPNNLSAILCGAGIRADKRLRKLHEMCFDTEGNKTSLLNDFFDAGFRPSDLCSLLSGGSNNLRELHSFCFTGRSKELVENIWKAGFTPQNISGIFHGEKGNIYFGLYDFNSVCLTEKGNKYTTLLKDFCMTGFMPSDLANILAMAGNNAATILKNFHELCFKKKFLNHFLNEEEVFTPKNISRMLHRAGINICSIFEKLHELCFDSAGNRTKYLNKLVKNHKNEVFSLLYEKVRGVPFTCSEEPTE
;
A
#
# COMPACT_ATOMS: atom_id res chain seq x y z
N MET A 1 29.62 19.98 -55.16
CA MET A 1 30.92 19.46 -54.68
C MET A 1 30.67 18.28 -53.75
N ARG A 2 31.20 17.11 -54.14
CA ARG A 2 31.26 15.77 -53.48
C ARG A 2 30.13 15.33 -52.52
N ASN A 3 29.14 14.66 -53.13
CA ASN A 3 28.56 13.37 -52.70
C ASN A 3 29.68 12.29 -52.63
N THR A 4 29.59 11.18 -51.88
CA THR A 4 28.67 10.05 -52.11
C THR A 4 28.60 9.06 -50.93
N LYS A 5 27.36 8.61 -50.66
CA LYS A 5 26.96 7.34 -50.03
C LYS A 5 27.44 6.13 -50.84
N SER A 6 27.64 4.97 -50.20
CA SER A 6 27.38 3.68 -50.85
C SER A 6 26.68 2.70 -49.91
N SER A 7 25.57 2.16 -50.41
CA SER A 7 24.70 1.15 -49.83
C SER A 7 25.14 -0.24 -50.31
N SER A 8 25.19 -1.22 -49.42
CA SER A 8 25.45 -2.62 -49.76
C SER A 8 24.14 -3.36 -50.07
N ALA A 9 23.99 -3.82 -51.32
CA ALA A 9 22.94 -4.75 -51.74
C ALA A 9 23.56 -6.09 -52.20
N SER A 10 23.06 -7.16 -51.58
CA SER A 10 22.79 -8.51 -52.09
C SER A 10 23.60 -9.05 -53.30
N ARG A 11 24.37 -10.13 -53.08
CA ARG A 11 24.73 -11.09 -54.13
C ARG A 11 24.40 -12.52 -53.71
N LYS A 12 23.40 -13.09 -54.40
CA LYS A 12 23.05 -14.52 -54.47
C LYS A 12 24.27 -15.35 -54.91
N ARG A 13 24.57 -16.44 -54.18
CA ARG A 13 25.55 -17.46 -54.57
C ARG A 13 24.90 -18.56 -55.41
N LYS A 14 25.53 -18.86 -56.56
CA LYS A 14 25.24 -19.97 -57.48
C LYS A 14 25.49 -21.33 -56.80
N ARG A 15 24.61 -22.29 -57.05
CA ARG A 15 24.82 -23.74 -56.86
C ARG A 15 25.66 -24.30 -58.02
N SER A 16 26.57 -25.21 -57.72
CA SER A 16 27.07 -26.22 -58.66
C SER A 16 27.03 -27.58 -57.96
N ALA A 17 26.48 -28.57 -58.68
CA ALA A 17 26.28 -29.94 -58.24
C ALA A 17 27.35 -30.86 -58.86
N LEU A 18 27.80 -31.83 -58.06
CA LEU A 18 28.46 -33.12 -58.34
C LEU A 18 28.29 -33.86 -56.97
N GLY A 19 27.48 -34.91 -56.75
CA GLY A 19 27.41 -36.24 -57.39
C GLY A 19 28.63 -37.06 -56.98
N SER A 20 28.61 -38.20 -56.26
CA SER A 20 27.61 -39.05 -55.58
C SER A 20 28.37 -39.98 -54.61
N ASP A 21 27.62 -40.69 -53.75
CA ASP A 21 27.97 -41.96 -53.08
C ASP A 21 28.76 -41.96 -51.76
N ALA A 22 28.02 -41.92 -50.65
CA ALA A 22 28.27 -42.76 -49.47
C ALA A 22 26.99 -42.89 -48.62
N ALA A 23 26.54 -44.14 -48.44
CA ALA A 23 25.51 -44.67 -47.54
C ALA A 23 24.71 -43.68 -46.66
N SER A 24 23.42 -43.54 -46.98
CA SER A 24 22.44 -42.81 -46.17
C SER A 24 22.13 -43.55 -44.86
N SER A 25 22.92 -43.28 -43.82
CA SER A 25 22.46 -43.38 -42.44
C SER A 25 21.48 -42.22 -42.20
N LYS A 26 20.21 -42.54 -41.93
CA LYS A 26 19.18 -41.56 -41.53
C LYS A 26 19.62 -40.91 -40.21
N ARG A 27 20.30 -39.75 -40.27
CA ARG A 27 20.49 -38.92 -39.08
C ARG A 27 19.13 -38.38 -38.61
N PRO A 28 18.82 -38.44 -37.30
CA PRO A 28 17.59 -37.85 -36.75
C PRO A 28 17.54 -36.35 -37.07
N ARG A 29 16.31 -35.79 -37.16
CA ARG A 29 16.12 -34.33 -37.27
C ARG A 29 16.85 -33.66 -36.09
N MET A 30 17.76 -32.74 -36.41
CA MET A 30 18.47 -31.92 -35.42
C MET A 30 17.52 -30.88 -34.83
N ASP A 31 17.31 -30.93 -33.53
CA ASP A 31 16.66 -29.88 -32.77
C ASP A 31 17.65 -28.73 -32.48
N ASP A 32 17.17 -27.49 -32.49
CA ASP A 32 17.99 -26.27 -32.36
C ASP A 32 18.56 -26.09 -30.93
N GLU A 33 18.01 -26.80 -29.93
CA GLU A 33 18.42 -26.69 -28.53
C GLU A 33 19.71 -27.44 -28.21
N GLU A 34 19.91 -28.65 -28.75
CA GLU A 34 21.10 -29.48 -28.54
C GLU A 34 22.33 -28.80 -29.14
N VAL A 35 22.16 -28.16 -30.30
CA VAL A 35 23.18 -27.34 -30.95
C VAL A 35 23.52 -26.12 -30.08
N LYS A 36 22.51 -25.44 -29.51
CA LYS A 36 22.74 -24.31 -28.57
C LYS A 36 23.46 -24.76 -27.30
N LEU A 37 23.06 -25.89 -26.72
CA LEU A 37 23.69 -26.45 -25.52
C LEU A 37 25.14 -26.85 -25.80
N ALA A 38 25.40 -27.56 -26.90
CA ALA A 38 26.77 -27.89 -27.31
C ALA A 38 27.61 -26.64 -27.56
N LYS A 39 27.05 -25.60 -28.20
CA LYS A 39 27.74 -24.32 -28.41
C LYS A 39 28.15 -23.66 -27.09
N SER A 40 27.29 -23.70 -26.08
CA SER A 40 27.58 -23.13 -24.76
C SER A 40 28.66 -23.91 -23.99
N LEU A 41 28.57 -25.25 -24.01
CA LEU A 41 29.45 -26.10 -23.20
C LEU A 41 30.85 -26.24 -23.81
N VAL A 42 30.96 -26.39 -25.13
CA VAL A 42 32.22 -26.72 -25.80
C VAL A 42 32.69 -25.69 -26.85
N GLY A 43 31.87 -24.68 -27.15
CA GLY A 43 32.27 -23.54 -27.98
C GLY A 43 31.88 -23.66 -29.45
N LYS A 44 32.76 -23.23 -30.35
CA LYS A 44 32.41 -22.95 -31.76
C LYS A 44 32.02 -24.22 -32.53
N GLU A 45 30.94 -24.11 -33.29
CA GLU A 45 30.46 -25.12 -34.24
C GLU A 45 31.52 -25.44 -35.30
N GLY A 46 31.64 -26.72 -35.66
CA GLY A 46 32.64 -27.23 -36.60
C GLY A 46 34.00 -27.59 -35.98
N THR A 47 34.17 -27.41 -34.67
CA THR A 47 35.35 -27.93 -33.96
C THR A 47 35.19 -29.42 -33.63
N PRO A 48 36.28 -30.21 -33.54
CA PRO A 48 36.19 -31.62 -33.15
C PRO A 48 35.53 -31.84 -31.78
N ALA A 49 35.76 -30.94 -30.82
CA ALA A 49 35.12 -30.99 -29.50
C ALA A 49 33.60 -30.75 -29.59
N PHE A 50 33.18 -29.79 -30.42
CA PHE A 50 31.77 -29.54 -30.71
C PHE A 50 31.10 -30.77 -31.33
N THR A 51 31.68 -31.33 -32.40
CA THR A 51 31.10 -32.48 -33.08
C THR A 51 30.99 -33.69 -32.14
N ARG A 52 32.04 -34.00 -31.38
CA ARG A 52 32.01 -35.14 -30.44
C ARG A 52 30.98 -34.97 -29.32
N PHE A 53 30.86 -33.77 -28.76
CA PHE A 53 29.86 -33.53 -27.70
C PHE A 53 28.44 -33.50 -28.26
N LEU A 54 28.24 -32.93 -29.45
CA LEU A 54 26.94 -32.97 -30.13
C LEU A 54 26.54 -34.42 -30.47
N ASP A 55 27.47 -35.23 -30.96
CA ASP A 55 27.25 -36.66 -31.20
C ASP A 55 26.90 -37.39 -29.89
N PHE A 56 27.53 -37.04 -28.76
CA PHE A 56 27.16 -37.54 -27.43
C PHE A 56 25.71 -37.16 -27.04
N LEU A 57 25.28 -35.93 -27.32
CA LEU A 57 23.92 -35.46 -27.03
C LEU A 57 22.84 -36.05 -27.95
N ILE A 58 23.17 -36.39 -29.21
CA ILE A 58 22.21 -36.90 -30.20
C ILE A 58 22.17 -38.43 -30.25
N THR A 59 23.33 -39.08 -30.13
CA THR A 59 23.49 -40.53 -30.39
C THR A 59 24.11 -41.32 -29.24
N GLY A 60 24.70 -40.65 -28.24
CA GLY A 60 25.29 -41.29 -27.06
C GLY A 60 24.35 -41.35 -25.85
N GLU A 61 24.91 -41.66 -24.68
CA GLU A 61 24.16 -41.64 -23.40
C GLU A 61 23.56 -40.26 -23.09
N GLY A 62 24.18 -39.18 -23.58
CA GLY A 62 23.67 -37.82 -23.45
C GLY A 62 22.25 -37.62 -24.01
N ALA A 63 21.87 -38.37 -25.05
CA ALA A 63 20.51 -38.34 -25.61
C ALA A 63 19.47 -38.85 -24.61
N LYS A 64 19.81 -39.90 -23.85
CA LYS A 64 18.93 -40.44 -22.80
C LYS A 64 18.80 -39.46 -21.64
N TYR A 65 19.90 -38.84 -21.24
CA TYR A 65 19.93 -37.85 -20.16
C TYR A 65 19.07 -36.63 -20.49
N LEU A 66 19.18 -36.10 -21.71
CA LEU A 66 18.36 -34.96 -22.17
C LEU A 66 16.86 -35.29 -22.16
N LYS A 67 16.49 -36.49 -22.62
CA LYS A 67 15.10 -36.94 -22.62
C LYS A 67 14.53 -36.93 -21.19
N ILE A 68 15.24 -37.53 -20.24
CA ILE A 68 14.83 -37.58 -18.82
C ILE A 68 14.74 -36.16 -18.24
N MET A 69 15.73 -35.30 -18.49
CA MET A 69 15.71 -33.91 -18.01
C MET A 69 14.48 -33.14 -18.52
N ARG A 70 14.12 -33.30 -19.80
CA ARG A 70 12.91 -32.67 -20.38
C ARG A 70 11.62 -33.20 -19.75
N GLU A 71 11.49 -34.52 -19.63
CA GLU A 71 10.32 -35.16 -19.00
C GLU A 71 10.13 -34.74 -17.54
N LYS A 72 11.24 -34.48 -16.82
CA LYS A 72 11.24 -34.03 -15.43
C LYS A 72 11.23 -32.50 -15.28
N GLY A 73 11.10 -31.75 -16.38
CA GLY A 73 10.96 -30.29 -16.36
C GLY A 73 12.24 -29.51 -16.04
N ILE A 74 13.42 -30.11 -16.19
CA ILE A 74 14.70 -29.41 -16.02
C ILE A 74 14.95 -28.49 -17.21
N ASN A 75 15.16 -27.20 -16.95
CA ASN A 75 15.45 -26.22 -17.99
C ASN A 75 16.92 -26.32 -18.45
N LEU A 76 17.13 -26.67 -19.72
CA LEU A 76 18.45 -26.79 -20.35
C LEU A 76 19.24 -25.48 -20.37
N SER A 77 18.58 -24.31 -20.30
CA SER A 77 19.30 -23.03 -20.16
C SER A 77 20.07 -22.94 -18.84
N ASN A 78 19.56 -23.56 -17.77
CA ASN A 78 20.23 -23.59 -16.48
C ASN A 78 21.44 -24.54 -16.51
N VAL A 79 21.28 -25.71 -17.13
CA VAL A 79 22.39 -26.65 -17.37
C VAL A 79 23.49 -25.98 -18.20
N SER A 80 23.10 -25.28 -19.26
CA SER A 80 23.99 -24.48 -20.09
C SER A 80 24.71 -23.38 -19.30
N SER A 81 24.01 -22.71 -18.40
CA SER A 81 24.58 -21.63 -17.58
C SER A 81 25.66 -22.15 -16.63
N ILE A 82 25.42 -23.29 -15.99
CA ILE A 82 26.33 -23.86 -14.99
C ILE A 82 27.53 -24.56 -15.65
N LEU A 83 27.28 -25.39 -16.66
CA LEU A 83 28.31 -26.14 -17.39
C LEU A 83 28.97 -25.35 -18.53
N GLY A 84 28.63 -24.07 -18.70
CA GLY A 84 29.21 -23.23 -19.75
C GLY A 84 30.73 -23.27 -19.74
N ARG A 85 31.33 -23.36 -20.94
CA ARG A 85 32.80 -23.44 -21.14
C ARG A 85 33.50 -24.65 -20.49
N SER A 86 32.79 -25.75 -20.26
CA SER A 86 33.40 -27.02 -19.81
C SER A 86 34.43 -27.59 -20.81
N GLY A 87 34.35 -27.22 -22.09
CA GLY A 87 35.32 -27.62 -23.11
C GLY A 87 35.39 -29.14 -23.27
N ALA A 88 36.59 -29.69 -23.39
CA ALA A 88 36.78 -31.13 -23.59
C ALA A 88 36.20 -32.00 -22.44
N ALA A 89 36.00 -31.45 -21.25
CA ALA A 89 35.42 -32.15 -20.10
C ALA A 89 33.87 -32.14 -20.08
N ALA A 90 33.22 -31.49 -21.04
CA ALA A 90 31.77 -31.36 -21.08
C ALA A 90 30.99 -32.69 -21.02
N PRO A 91 31.35 -33.77 -21.75
CA PRO A 91 30.64 -35.05 -21.63
C PRO A 91 30.62 -35.57 -20.19
N LYS A 92 31.79 -35.57 -19.53
CA LYS A 92 31.96 -36.06 -18.16
C LYS A 92 31.22 -35.19 -17.16
N ALA A 93 31.36 -33.87 -17.25
CA ALA A 93 30.69 -32.95 -16.32
C ALA A 93 29.16 -32.99 -16.48
N PHE A 94 28.66 -33.16 -17.71
CA PHE A 94 27.24 -33.33 -17.99
C PHE A 94 26.70 -34.62 -17.39
N GLU A 95 27.42 -35.73 -17.56
CA GLU A 95 27.08 -37.03 -16.97
C GLU A 95 27.11 -36.99 -15.43
N GLU A 96 28.15 -36.44 -14.82
CA GLU A 96 28.27 -36.35 -13.37
C GLU A 96 27.15 -35.48 -12.76
N LEU A 97 26.80 -34.37 -13.41
CA LEU A 97 25.67 -33.54 -12.96
C LEU A 97 24.33 -34.27 -13.11
N PHE A 98 24.14 -35.01 -14.22
CA PHE A 98 22.96 -35.84 -14.39
C PHE A 98 22.86 -36.89 -13.28
N ASN A 99 23.96 -37.59 -12.97
CA ASN A 99 24.00 -38.63 -11.94
C ASN A 99 23.79 -38.09 -10.51
N LEU A 100 24.05 -36.80 -10.27
CA LEU A 100 23.66 -36.14 -9.03
C LEU A 100 22.16 -35.93 -8.95
N TRP A 101 21.47 -35.73 -10.08
CA TRP A 101 20.04 -35.42 -10.12
C TRP A 101 19.15 -36.64 -10.30
N PHE A 102 19.60 -37.62 -11.08
CA PHE A 102 18.84 -38.80 -11.47
C PHE A 102 19.66 -40.07 -11.31
N ASP A 103 18.99 -41.15 -10.94
CA ASP A 103 19.57 -42.50 -10.98
C ASP A 103 19.58 -43.05 -12.42
N LYS A 104 20.13 -44.26 -12.60
CA LYS A 104 20.21 -44.94 -13.90
C LYS A 104 18.83 -45.22 -14.53
N ASN A 105 17.77 -45.22 -13.74
CA ASN A 105 16.39 -45.45 -14.19
C ASN A 105 15.65 -44.14 -14.48
N GLY A 106 16.29 -42.97 -14.25
CA GLY A 106 15.69 -41.66 -14.42
C GLY A 106 14.82 -41.19 -13.25
N ASN A 107 14.91 -41.85 -12.09
CA ASN A 107 14.27 -41.39 -10.86
C ASN A 107 15.11 -40.28 -10.21
N LYS A 108 14.45 -39.31 -9.59
CA LYS A 108 15.14 -38.26 -8.83
C LYS A 108 15.95 -38.88 -7.70
N THR A 109 17.21 -38.47 -7.57
CA THR A 109 18.04 -38.85 -6.43
C THR A 109 17.61 -38.06 -5.19
N ARG A 110 18.17 -38.43 -4.02
CA ARG A 110 18.00 -37.65 -2.78
C ARG A 110 18.33 -36.15 -2.94
N TYR A 111 19.25 -35.80 -3.84
CA TYR A 111 19.66 -34.41 -4.03
C TYR A 111 18.49 -33.53 -4.52
N LEU A 112 17.74 -34.00 -5.52
CA LEU A 112 16.58 -33.27 -6.03
C LEU A 112 15.37 -33.39 -5.11
N THR A 113 15.11 -34.59 -4.59
CA THR A 113 13.96 -34.82 -3.70
C THR A 113 14.01 -33.90 -2.48
N ASN A 114 15.18 -33.77 -1.83
CA ASN A 114 15.32 -32.93 -0.65
C ASN A 114 15.16 -31.44 -0.96
N LEU A 115 15.69 -30.96 -2.10
CA LEU A 115 15.49 -29.57 -2.53
C LEU A 115 14.00 -29.25 -2.73
N GLU A 116 13.24 -30.16 -3.34
CA GLU A 116 11.80 -29.99 -3.59
C GLU A 116 10.97 -30.08 -2.30
N GLU A 117 11.18 -31.11 -1.49
CA GLU A 117 10.44 -31.34 -0.23
C GLU A 117 10.66 -30.21 0.78
N LYS A 118 11.87 -29.64 0.82
CA LYS A 118 12.20 -28.51 1.70
C LYS A 118 11.93 -27.16 1.05
N GLY A 119 11.33 -27.13 -0.15
CA GLY A 119 10.94 -25.89 -0.83
C GLY A 119 12.12 -25.01 -1.25
N VAL A 120 13.33 -25.57 -1.37
CA VAL A 120 14.52 -24.85 -1.83
C VAL A 120 14.47 -24.72 -3.35
N ASN A 121 14.31 -23.50 -3.83
CA ASN A 121 14.27 -23.25 -5.26
C ASN A 121 15.65 -23.50 -5.90
N MET A 122 15.72 -24.47 -6.82
CA MET A 122 16.94 -24.81 -7.56
C MET A 122 17.55 -23.63 -8.32
N SER A 123 16.75 -22.64 -8.74
CA SER A 123 17.28 -21.43 -9.39
C SER A 123 18.32 -20.72 -8.53
N ASN A 124 18.19 -20.80 -7.20
CA ASN A 124 19.12 -20.18 -6.26
C ASN A 124 20.50 -20.84 -6.30
N MET A 125 20.54 -22.16 -6.45
CA MET A 125 21.80 -22.90 -6.61
C MET A 125 22.38 -22.65 -8.01
N PHE A 126 21.53 -22.64 -9.04
CA PHE A 126 21.97 -22.47 -10.42
C PHE A 126 22.58 -21.10 -10.69
N SER A 127 22.05 -20.03 -10.10
CA SER A 127 22.64 -18.68 -10.21
C SER A 127 24.03 -18.63 -9.57
N MET A 128 24.21 -19.23 -8.39
CA MET A 128 25.49 -19.28 -7.68
C MET A 128 26.55 -20.04 -8.47
N LEU A 129 26.16 -21.16 -9.09
CA LEU A 129 27.04 -22.04 -9.85
C LEU A 129 27.20 -21.63 -11.33
N SER A 130 26.54 -20.57 -11.79
CA SER A 130 26.62 -20.11 -13.18
C SER A 130 28.07 -19.84 -13.58
N GLY A 131 28.55 -20.56 -14.60
CA GLY A 131 29.92 -20.52 -15.09
C GLY A 131 30.93 -21.40 -14.33
N ALA A 132 30.48 -22.36 -13.51
CA ALA A 132 31.35 -23.33 -12.84
C ALA A 132 32.07 -24.28 -13.83
N GLY A 133 31.49 -24.49 -15.01
CA GLY A 133 32.04 -25.33 -16.06
C GLY A 133 32.21 -26.77 -15.61
N ALA A 134 33.38 -27.36 -15.89
CA ALA A 134 33.65 -28.76 -15.57
C ALA A 134 33.61 -29.08 -14.06
N ASN A 135 33.77 -28.07 -13.20
CA ASN A 135 33.74 -28.23 -11.74
C ASN A 135 32.32 -28.14 -11.16
N ALA A 136 31.30 -27.92 -12.00
CA ALA A 136 29.92 -27.78 -11.55
C ALA A 136 29.38 -28.97 -10.74
N PRO A 137 29.61 -30.26 -11.12
CA PRO A 137 29.07 -31.37 -10.35
C PRO A 137 29.61 -31.37 -8.92
N LYS A 138 30.92 -31.15 -8.78
CA LYS A 138 31.56 -31.03 -7.46
C LYS A 138 30.98 -29.85 -6.67
N ALA A 139 30.90 -28.66 -7.26
CA ALA A 139 30.39 -27.49 -6.58
C ALA A 139 28.89 -27.60 -6.21
N PHE A 140 28.09 -28.28 -7.03
CA PHE A 140 26.70 -28.63 -6.72
C PHE A 140 26.65 -29.52 -5.47
N LYS A 141 27.44 -30.59 -5.47
CA LYS A 141 27.50 -31.52 -4.33
C LYS A 141 27.99 -30.83 -3.07
N ASP A 142 29.06 -30.06 -3.15
CA ASP A 142 29.64 -29.36 -1.99
C ASP A 142 28.65 -28.34 -1.41
N LEU A 143 27.88 -27.62 -2.25
CA LEU A 143 26.86 -26.69 -1.77
C LEU A 143 25.64 -27.42 -1.18
N TYR A 144 25.24 -28.54 -1.79
CA TYR A 144 24.20 -29.40 -1.23
C TYR A 144 24.61 -29.94 0.14
N ASP A 145 25.83 -30.42 0.30
CA ASP A 145 26.35 -30.98 1.56
C ASP A 145 26.49 -29.89 2.64
N LEU A 146 26.58 -28.60 2.26
CA LEU A 146 26.45 -27.49 3.20
C LEU A 146 24.99 -27.27 3.64
N TRP A 147 24.02 -27.54 2.79
CA TRP A 147 22.60 -27.28 3.05
C TRP A 147 21.88 -28.45 3.72
N PHE A 148 22.29 -29.69 3.42
CA PHE A 148 21.66 -30.90 3.90
C PHE A 148 22.69 -31.89 4.46
N ASP A 149 22.31 -32.58 5.54
CA ASP A 149 23.09 -33.70 6.09
C ASP A 149 22.93 -34.99 5.26
N ALA A 150 23.53 -36.09 5.74
CA ALA A 150 23.51 -37.36 5.04
C ALA A 150 22.09 -37.96 4.94
N GLU A 151 21.25 -37.66 5.93
CA GLU A 151 19.86 -38.07 6.07
C GLU A 151 18.89 -37.16 5.27
N GLY A 152 19.34 -36.00 4.81
CA GLY A 152 18.55 -35.04 4.05
C GLY A 152 17.87 -33.96 4.88
N ASN A 153 18.22 -33.84 6.16
CA ASN A 153 17.74 -32.75 7.00
C ASN A 153 18.54 -31.48 6.73
N SER A 154 17.87 -30.33 6.85
CA SER A 154 18.50 -29.02 6.74
C SER A 154 19.59 -28.89 7.80
N THR A 155 20.81 -28.56 7.39
CA THR A 155 21.91 -28.31 8.31
C THR A 155 21.70 -27.00 9.07
N GLN A 156 22.62 -26.72 9.99
CA GLN A 156 22.68 -25.44 10.69
C GLN A 156 22.77 -24.22 9.77
N TYR A 157 23.35 -24.37 8.56
CA TYR A 157 23.46 -23.28 7.61
C TYR A 157 22.09 -22.78 7.14
N LEU A 158 21.18 -23.69 6.76
CA LEU A 158 19.83 -23.31 6.33
C LEU A 158 18.93 -22.92 7.52
N THR A 159 18.96 -23.71 8.59
CA THR A 159 18.08 -23.47 9.75
C THR A 159 18.40 -22.14 10.45
N SER A 160 19.65 -21.69 10.46
CA SER A 160 20.01 -20.36 10.99
C SER A 160 19.59 -19.22 10.07
N LEU A 161 19.61 -19.38 8.75
CA LEU A 161 19.05 -18.38 7.83
C LEU A 161 17.55 -18.22 8.05
N GLU A 162 16.80 -19.32 8.07
CA GLU A 162 15.36 -19.34 8.31
C GLU A 162 15.00 -18.78 9.69
N GLY A 163 15.65 -19.27 10.74
CA GLY A 163 15.40 -18.83 12.13
C GLY A 163 15.73 -17.36 12.38
N ASN A 164 16.60 -16.76 11.56
CA ASN A 164 16.91 -15.33 11.64
C ASN A 164 16.21 -14.48 10.56
N GLY A 165 15.28 -15.06 9.79
CA GLY A 165 14.48 -14.36 8.79
C GLY A 165 15.26 -13.92 7.55
N VAL A 166 16.34 -14.61 7.21
CA VAL A 166 17.16 -14.36 6.00
C VAL A 166 16.74 -15.34 4.92
N SER A 167 16.30 -14.83 3.77
CA SER A 167 15.96 -15.71 2.65
C SER A 167 17.24 -16.23 1.98
N LEU A 168 17.25 -17.51 1.62
CA LEU A 168 18.30 -18.10 0.79
C LEU A 168 18.46 -17.36 -0.55
N ALA A 169 17.38 -16.76 -1.06
CA ALA A 169 17.43 -15.91 -2.25
C ALA A 169 18.36 -14.70 -2.07
N ASN A 170 18.46 -14.12 -0.87
CA ASN A 170 19.39 -13.02 -0.60
C ASN A 170 20.85 -13.48 -0.73
N MET A 171 21.22 -14.63 -0.13
CA MET A 171 22.58 -15.18 -0.30
C MET A 171 22.86 -15.57 -1.74
N SER A 172 21.90 -16.20 -2.41
CA SER A 172 22.03 -16.57 -3.82
C SER A 172 22.26 -15.35 -4.73
N SER A 173 21.56 -14.24 -4.47
CA SER A 173 21.76 -12.98 -5.20
C SER A 173 23.16 -12.40 -4.98
N ILE A 174 23.65 -12.42 -3.73
CA ILE A 174 25.00 -11.95 -3.40
C ILE A 174 26.06 -12.81 -4.09
N LEU A 175 25.89 -14.13 -4.03
CA LEU A 175 26.81 -15.14 -4.54
C LEU A 175 26.56 -15.50 -6.01
N ASN A 176 25.72 -14.74 -6.71
CA ASN A 176 25.43 -14.96 -8.12
C ASN A 176 26.73 -14.90 -8.93
N GLY A 177 27.00 -15.95 -9.72
CA GLY A 177 28.24 -16.07 -10.47
C GLY A 177 29.49 -16.36 -9.63
N ALA A 178 29.36 -16.88 -8.41
CA ALA A 178 30.49 -17.38 -7.61
C ALA A 178 31.15 -18.64 -8.22
N ARG A 179 30.46 -19.32 -9.15
CA ARG A 179 30.95 -20.47 -9.92
C ARG A 179 31.34 -21.62 -9.00
N ALA A 180 32.45 -22.31 -9.29
CA ALA A 180 32.96 -23.41 -8.49
C ALA A 180 33.31 -23.02 -7.04
N ASN A 181 33.50 -21.72 -6.76
CA ASN A 181 33.79 -21.20 -5.43
C ASN A 181 32.52 -20.83 -4.64
N ALA A 182 31.33 -21.10 -5.17
CA ALA A 182 30.08 -20.84 -4.47
C ALA A 182 29.99 -21.53 -3.10
N PRO A 183 30.38 -22.81 -2.91
CA PRO A 183 30.32 -23.46 -1.60
C PRO A 183 31.20 -22.76 -0.56
N SER A 184 32.45 -22.41 -0.91
CA SER A 184 33.37 -21.72 0.00
C SER A 184 32.86 -20.32 0.34
N ALA A 185 32.46 -19.53 -0.67
CA ALA A 185 31.94 -18.18 -0.45
C ALA A 185 30.64 -18.18 0.36
N PHE A 186 29.77 -19.18 0.17
CA PHE A 186 28.57 -19.38 1.00
C PHE A 186 28.94 -19.63 2.46
N LYS A 187 29.86 -20.57 2.70
CA LYS A 187 30.31 -20.92 4.05
C LYS A 187 30.97 -19.73 4.75
N ASP A 188 31.86 -19.03 4.07
CA ASP A 188 32.58 -17.89 4.63
C ASP A 188 31.63 -16.75 4.97
N LEU A 189 30.73 -16.38 4.04
CA LEU A 189 29.74 -15.33 4.28
C LEU A 189 28.78 -15.70 5.42
N HIS A 190 28.34 -16.96 5.47
CA HIS A 190 27.51 -17.46 6.55
C HIS A 190 28.22 -17.35 7.90
N SER A 191 29.49 -17.75 7.96
CA SER A 191 30.31 -17.69 9.19
C SER A 191 30.57 -16.25 9.66
N MET A 192 30.53 -15.28 8.75
CA MET A 192 30.54 -13.86 9.10
C MET A 192 29.20 -13.41 9.68
N TRP A 193 28.08 -14.01 9.30
CA TRP A 193 26.74 -13.62 9.74
C TRP A 193 26.30 -14.33 11.02
N PHE A 194 26.64 -15.62 11.13
CA PHE A 194 26.26 -16.50 12.22
C PHE A 194 27.46 -17.27 12.75
N ASP A 195 27.47 -17.50 14.06
CA ASP A 195 28.46 -18.40 14.69
C ASP A 195 28.10 -19.88 14.45
N GLU A 196 28.96 -20.77 14.94
CA GLU A 196 28.77 -22.23 14.89
C GLU A 196 27.53 -22.72 15.65
N ASN A 197 26.81 -21.85 16.38
CA ASN A 197 25.54 -22.16 17.03
C ASN A 197 24.34 -21.54 16.28
N GLY A 198 24.56 -20.92 15.11
CA GLY A 198 23.53 -20.24 14.33
C GLY A 198 23.09 -18.89 14.94
N LYS A 199 23.83 -18.37 15.93
CA LYS A 199 23.53 -17.07 16.55
C LYS A 199 24.24 -15.97 15.78
N LYS A 200 23.56 -14.82 15.66
CA LYS A 200 24.10 -13.62 15.01
C LYS A 200 25.46 -13.21 15.59
N THR A 201 26.45 -13.02 14.71
CA THR A 201 27.78 -12.52 15.07
C THR A 201 27.74 -11.04 15.47
N LYS A 202 28.91 -10.51 15.87
CA LYS A 202 29.08 -9.06 16.12
C LYS A 202 28.74 -8.21 14.89
N TYR A 203 28.99 -8.71 13.68
CA TYR A 203 28.72 -7.98 12.44
C TYR A 203 27.22 -7.69 12.30
N ILE A 204 26.39 -8.74 12.40
CA ILE A 204 24.93 -8.61 12.24
C ILE A 204 24.31 -7.82 13.39
N LYS A 205 24.78 -8.04 14.62
CA LYS A 205 24.28 -7.29 15.80
C LYS A 205 24.53 -5.78 15.65
N SER A 206 25.71 -5.38 15.17
CA SER A 206 26.05 -3.96 14.95
C SER A 206 25.22 -3.34 13.83
N LEU A 207 25.05 -4.05 12.71
CA LEU A 207 24.17 -3.63 11.60
C LEU A 207 22.74 -3.40 12.08
N GLN A 208 22.16 -4.35 12.82
CA GLN A 208 20.78 -4.25 13.34
C GLN A 208 20.61 -3.11 14.35
N LYS A 209 21.59 -2.91 15.23
CA LYS A 209 21.59 -1.78 16.18
C LYS A 209 21.63 -0.42 15.46
N ALA A 210 22.25 -0.36 14.28
CA ALA A 210 22.27 0.82 13.42
C ALA A 210 21.05 0.92 12.49
N GLY A 211 20.05 0.03 12.61
CA GLY A 211 18.87 0.01 11.76
C GLY A 211 19.12 -0.51 10.34
N ILE A 212 20.27 -1.13 10.08
CA ILE A 212 20.63 -1.68 8.77
C ILE A 212 20.16 -3.12 8.71
N ASN A 213 19.25 -3.41 7.76
CA ASN A 213 18.77 -4.76 7.55
C ASN A 213 19.65 -5.51 6.51
N LEU A 214 19.59 -6.84 6.53
CA LEU A 214 20.33 -7.68 5.60
C LEU A 214 19.87 -7.53 4.14
N SER A 215 18.62 -7.14 3.90
CA SER A 215 18.12 -6.91 2.54
C SER A 215 18.83 -5.73 1.87
N ASN A 216 19.08 -4.64 2.58
CA ASN A 216 19.82 -3.48 2.08
C ASN A 216 21.25 -3.87 1.70
N LEU A 217 21.88 -4.69 2.53
CA LEU A 217 23.23 -5.17 2.25
C LEU A 217 23.26 -6.15 1.08
N SER A 218 22.26 -7.04 0.98
CA SER A 218 22.14 -7.96 -0.15
C SER A 218 21.91 -7.24 -1.47
N ASN A 219 21.21 -6.10 -1.47
CA ASN A 219 21.06 -5.26 -2.66
C ASN A 219 22.40 -4.68 -3.12
N ILE A 220 23.21 -4.17 -2.18
CA ILE A 220 24.52 -3.59 -2.49
C ILE A 220 25.49 -4.66 -3.00
N LEU A 221 25.55 -5.79 -2.30
CA LEU A 221 26.45 -6.91 -2.58
C LEU A 221 25.93 -7.84 -3.69
N ASN A 222 24.77 -7.53 -4.30
CA ASN A 222 24.19 -8.34 -5.36
C ASN A 222 25.21 -8.52 -6.51
N GLY A 223 25.51 -9.77 -6.85
CA GLY A 223 26.49 -10.11 -7.88
C GLY A 223 27.96 -9.98 -7.46
N ALA A 224 28.27 -9.88 -6.16
CA ALA A 224 29.66 -9.95 -5.69
C ALA A 224 30.30 -11.32 -5.95
N GLY A 225 29.50 -12.38 -6.05
CA GLY A 225 29.97 -13.72 -6.38
C GLY A 225 30.95 -14.25 -5.33
N ALA A 226 32.09 -14.80 -5.78
CA ALA A 226 33.07 -15.40 -4.89
C ALA A 226 33.77 -14.37 -3.96
N SER A 227 33.77 -13.08 -4.30
CA SER A 227 34.37 -12.04 -3.46
C SER A 227 33.45 -11.54 -2.34
N ALA A 228 32.21 -12.04 -2.28
CA ALA A 228 31.20 -11.54 -1.35
C ALA A 228 31.65 -11.49 0.12
N PRO A 229 32.34 -12.50 0.70
CA PRO A 229 32.79 -12.42 2.09
C PRO A 229 33.75 -11.25 2.32
N GLU A 230 34.73 -11.08 1.42
CA GLU A 230 35.72 -10.00 1.51
C GLU A 230 35.09 -8.63 1.28
N THR A 231 34.21 -8.51 0.28
CA THR A 231 33.49 -7.26 0.01
C THR A 231 32.56 -6.89 1.16
N PHE A 232 31.83 -7.85 1.75
CA PHE A 232 31.03 -7.64 2.96
C PHE A 232 31.90 -7.12 4.11
N LYS A 233 33.06 -7.73 4.33
CA LYS A 233 34.00 -7.35 5.38
C LYS A 233 34.47 -5.91 5.20
N ASN A 234 34.92 -5.56 4.00
CA ASN A 234 35.45 -4.23 3.70
C ASN A 234 34.35 -3.17 3.82
N LEU A 235 33.15 -3.44 3.29
CA LEU A 235 32.02 -2.53 3.44
C LEU A 235 31.58 -2.37 4.90
N TYR A 236 31.65 -3.44 5.70
CA TYR A 236 31.43 -3.35 7.14
C TYR A 236 32.46 -2.43 7.81
N HIS A 237 33.75 -2.54 7.46
CA HIS A 237 34.80 -1.71 8.03
C HIS A 237 34.71 -0.22 7.64
N GLU A 238 34.08 0.09 6.50
CA GLU A 238 33.72 1.47 6.16
C GLU A 238 32.68 2.07 7.12
N TRP A 239 31.75 1.24 7.61
CA TRP A 239 30.63 1.70 8.45
C TRP A 239 30.87 1.51 9.95
N PHE A 240 31.68 0.53 10.32
CA PHE A 240 31.93 0.12 11.70
C PHE A 240 33.41 -0.16 11.97
N ASP A 241 33.87 0.18 13.16
CA ASP A 241 35.19 -0.26 13.64
C ASP A 241 35.17 -1.76 14.04
N ASP A 242 36.33 -2.31 14.40
CA ASP A 242 36.48 -3.71 14.82
C ASP A 242 35.66 -4.07 16.07
N ARG A 243 35.30 -3.06 16.87
CA ARG A 243 34.48 -3.18 18.08
C ARG A 243 32.98 -3.08 17.77
N GLY A 244 32.60 -2.79 16.52
CA GLY A 244 31.21 -2.62 16.09
C GLY A 244 30.64 -1.22 16.39
N ASN A 245 31.49 -0.23 16.68
CA ASN A 245 31.06 1.15 16.80
C ASN A 245 30.99 1.80 15.42
N LYS A 246 29.97 2.64 15.22
CA LYS A 246 29.81 3.44 14.00
C LYS A 246 31.07 4.27 13.72
N THR A 247 31.60 4.16 12.51
CA THR A 247 32.71 4.99 12.04
C THR A 247 32.28 6.45 11.91
N PHE A 248 33.25 7.31 11.63
CA PHE A 248 32.98 8.71 11.34
C PHE A 248 31.99 8.88 10.17
N CYS A 249 32.16 8.09 9.11
CA CYS A 249 31.30 8.10 7.92
C CYS A 249 29.82 7.89 8.27
N LEU A 250 29.49 6.82 9.00
CA LEU A 250 28.10 6.53 9.35
C LEU A 250 27.50 7.60 10.29
N LYS A 251 28.29 8.09 11.26
CA LYS A 251 27.86 9.19 12.14
C LYS A 251 27.54 10.46 11.35
N THR A 252 28.31 10.75 10.30
CA THR A 252 28.06 11.90 9.42
C THR A 252 26.77 11.75 8.63
N LEU A 253 26.49 10.56 8.07
CA LEU A 253 25.22 10.29 7.39
C LEU A 253 24.02 10.51 8.32
N GLU A 254 24.07 9.96 9.55
CA GLU A 254 22.99 10.07 10.53
C GLU A 254 22.75 11.51 10.99
N ARG A 255 23.81 12.27 11.28
CA ARG A 255 23.71 13.69 11.65
C ARG A 255 23.05 14.53 10.57
N ASN A 256 23.15 14.11 9.32
CA ASN A 256 22.56 14.78 8.16
C ASN A 256 21.22 14.17 7.71
N GLY A 257 20.68 13.20 8.47
CA GLY A 257 19.40 12.56 8.17
C GLY A 257 19.40 11.69 6.91
N ILE A 258 20.57 11.22 6.46
CA ILE A 258 20.70 10.40 5.26
C ILE A 258 20.54 8.93 5.65
N SER A 259 19.47 8.30 5.16
CA SER A 259 19.24 6.87 5.38
C SER A 259 20.14 6.01 4.49
N LEU A 260 20.76 4.99 5.09
CA LEU A 260 21.46 3.94 4.33
C LEU A 260 20.55 3.17 3.39
N SER A 261 19.22 3.15 3.62
CA SER A 261 18.28 2.55 2.67
C SER A 261 18.33 3.26 1.32
N ASN A 262 18.48 4.59 1.32
CA ASN A 262 18.56 5.39 0.10
C ASN A 262 19.88 5.11 -0.63
N ILE A 263 20.98 5.03 0.11
CA ILE A 263 22.30 4.68 -0.45
C ILE A 263 22.28 3.25 -1.02
N SER A 264 21.71 2.30 -0.29
CA SER A 264 21.54 0.91 -0.73
C SER A 264 20.72 0.80 -2.00
N ASN A 265 19.68 1.63 -2.16
CA ASN A 265 18.89 1.67 -3.39
C ASN A 265 19.70 2.21 -4.57
N ILE A 266 20.52 3.24 -4.38
CA ILE A 266 21.40 3.80 -5.42
C ILE A 266 22.47 2.78 -5.82
N LEU A 267 23.15 2.20 -4.82
CA LEU A 267 24.26 1.26 -4.98
C LEU A 267 23.80 -0.19 -5.19
N ASN A 268 22.53 -0.41 -5.50
CA ASN A 268 22.02 -1.75 -5.78
C ASN A 268 22.73 -2.32 -7.02
N GLY A 269 23.31 -3.51 -6.87
CA GLY A 269 24.08 -4.18 -7.92
C GLY A 269 25.53 -3.72 -8.05
N SER A 270 26.06 -2.97 -7.08
CA SER A 270 27.50 -2.62 -7.08
C SER A 270 28.41 -3.83 -6.88
N GLY A 271 27.92 -4.90 -6.24
CA GLY A 271 28.62 -6.18 -6.09
C GLY A 271 29.98 -6.01 -5.43
N SER A 272 31.02 -6.55 -6.07
CA SER A 272 32.41 -6.52 -5.60
C SER A 272 32.98 -5.11 -5.45
N ASN A 273 32.43 -4.13 -6.17
CA ASN A 273 32.90 -2.74 -6.20
C ASN A 273 32.08 -1.82 -5.30
N SER A 274 31.26 -2.40 -4.40
CA SER A 274 30.38 -1.64 -3.52
C SER A 274 31.10 -0.68 -2.57
N VAL A 275 32.30 -1.03 -2.10
CA VAL A 275 33.12 -0.17 -1.25
C VAL A 275 33.53 1.11 -1.99
N GLU A 276 34.12 0.97 -3.17
CA GLU A 276 34.51 2.09 -4.03
C GLU A 276 33.29 2.94 -4.42
N ALA A 277 32.20 2.29 -4.85
CA ALA A 277 30.97 2.98 -5.22
C ALA A 277 30.38 3.79 -4.05
N PHE A 278 30.43 3.23 -2.84
CA PHE A 278 30.02 3.93 -1.62
C PHE A 278 30.93 5.12 -1.31
N GLN A 279 32.26 4.93 -1.35
CA GLN A 279 33.23 6.01 -1.09
C GLN A 279 33.08 7.15 -2.09
N ASN A 280 32.91 6.86 -3.38
CA ASN A 280 32.70 7.86 -4.43
C ASN A 280 31.39 8.65 -4.21
N LEU A 281 30.29 7.96 -3.88
CA LEU A 281 29.01 8.62 -3.59
C LEU A 281 29.07 9.42 -2.28
N TYR A 282 29.76 8.91 -1.25
CA TYR A 282 29.99 9.64 -0.01
C TYR A 282 30.80 10.92 -0.27
N GLY A 283 31.85 10.83 -1.08
CA GLY A 283 32.68 11.96 -1.50
C GLY A 283 31.92 13.05 -2.29
N CYS A 284 30.82 12.69 -2.96
CA CYS A 284 29.90 13.66 -3.57
C CYS A 284 29.20 14.54 -2.53
N TRP A 285 28.89 14.00 -1.36
CA TRP A 285 28.05 14.64 -0.36
C TRP A 285 28.84 15.21 0.80
N PHE A 286 29.98 14.60 1.13
CA PHE A 286 30.84 14.99 2.23
C PHE A 286 32.31 14.99 1.82
N CYS A 287 33.07 15.96 2.30
CA CYS A 287 34.52 15.92 2.18
C CYS A 287 35.13 14.96 3.24
N SER A 288 36.46 14.81 3.21
CA SER A 288 37.17 13.92 4.15
C SER A 288 37.03 14.33 5.62
N THR A 289 36.75 15.61 5.92
CA THR A 289 36.47 16.09 7.28
C THR A 289 35.01 15.90 7.69
N GLY A 290 34.16 15.37 6.81
CA GLY A 290 32.73 15.12 7.06
C GLY A 290 31.83 16.35 6.94
N GLU A 291 32.37 17.49 6.50
CA GLU A 291 31.58 18.66 6.14
C GLU A 291 30.83 18.40 4.84
N GLN A 292 29.64 18.97 4.71
CA GLN A 292 28.84 18.86 3.49
C GLN A 292 29.60 19.51 2.33
N THR A 293 29.63 18.83 1.19
CA THR A 293 30.09 19.45 -0.06
C THR A 293 29.11 20.52 -0.51
N SER A 294 29.54 21.33 -1.48
CA SER A 294 28.67 22.28 -2.16
C SER A 294 27.43 21.66 -2.78
N TYR A 295 27.52 20.42 -3.26
CA TYR A 295 26.38 19.73 -3.87
C TYR A 295 25.26 19.52 -2.85
N LEU A 296 25.59 18.99 -1.67
CA LEU A 296 24.59 18.72 -0.65
C LEU A 296 24.06 20.00 0.00
N GLN A 297 24.92 21.00 0.22
CA GLN A 297 24.50 22.32 0.71
C GLN A 297 23.50 22.96 -0.24
N ASN A 298 23.81 23.00 -1.54
CA ASN A 298 22.94 23.60 -2.54
C ASN A 298 21.60 22.87 -2.67
N LEU A 299 21.58 21.53 -2.65
CA LEU A 299 20.34 20.76 -2.63
C LEU A 299 19.44 21.14 -1.45
N ARG A 300 20.02 21.26 -0.25
CA ARG A 300 19.28 21.66 0.96
C ARG A 300 18.77 23.10 0.86
N GLU A 301 19.62 24.04 0.46
CA GLU A 301 19.26 25.45 0.27
C GLU A 301 18.12 25.63 -0.72
N LYS A 302 18.11 24.84 -1.80
CA LYS A 302 17.09 24.89 -2.86
C LYS A 302 15.89 23.97 -2.58
N GLY A 303 15.83 23.34 -1.40
CA GLY A 303 14.69 22.55 -0.93
C GLY A 303 14.53 21.17 -1.57
N ILE A 304 15.56 20.63 -2.22
CA ILE A 304 15.52 19.31 -2.86
C ILE A 304 16.00 18.24 -1.88
N SER A 305 15.11 17.29 -1.58
CA SER A 305 15.43 16.22 -0.63
C SER A 305 16.19 15.07 -1.31
N LEU A 306 17.18 14.51 -0.60
CA LEU A 306 17.93 13.33 -1.09
C LEU A 306 17.04 12.11 -1.41
N PRO A 307 15.93 11.82 -0.71
CA PRO A 307 15.00 10.76 -1.12
C PRO A 307 14.53 10.88 -2.57
N ILE A 308 14.21 12.08 -3.06
CA ILE A 308 13.81 12.34 -4.45
C ILE A 308 14.91 11.89 -5.42
N ILE A 309 16.17 12.25 -5.11
CA ILE A 309 17.33 11.89 -5.93
C ILE A 309 17.58 10.39 -5.88
N SER A 310 17.53 9.80 -4.69
CA SER A 310 17.81 8.37 -4.49
C SER A 310 16.79 7.46 -5.19
N SER A 311 15.53 7.88 -5.29
CA SER A 311 14.49 7.20 -6.04
C SER A 311 14.83 7.16 -7.54
N ILE A 312 15.20 8.31 -8.10
CA ILE A 312 15.59 8.46 -9.51
C ILE A 312 16.85 7.63 -9.82
N LEU A 313 17.86 7.74 -8.96
CA LEU A 313 19.15 7.05 -9.09
C LEU A 313 19.14 5.60 -8.59
N SER A 314 17.97 5.01 -8.31
CA SER A 314 17.92 3.63 -7.86
C SER A 314 18.50 2.69 -8.92
N LYS A 315 19.31 1.71 -8.49
CA LYS A 315 20.01 0.72 -9.34
C LYS A 315 21.07 1.32 -10.29
N THR A 316 21.73 2.40 -9.85
CA THR A 316 22.86 2.96 -10.59
C THR A 316 24.15 2.15 -10.35
N GLY A 317 24.27 1.51 -9.18
CA GLY A 317 25.40 0.64 -8.84
C GLY A 317 26.72 1.42 -8.79
N THR A 318 27.74 0.91 -9.47
CA THR A 318 29.10 1.47 -9.45
C THR A 318 29.22 2.87 -10.04
N ARG A 319 28.28 3.27 -10.90
CA ARG A 319 28.27 4.58 -11.59
C ARG A 319 27.38 5.61 -10.88
N ALA A 320 27.06 5.38 -9.61
CA ALA A 320 26.25 6.26 -8.77
C ALA A 320 26.76 7.70 -8.79
N PHE A 321 28.07 7.87 -8.68
CA PHE A 321 28.74 9.17 -8.72
C PHE A 321 28.48 9.93 -10.02
N GLU A 322 28.81 9.33 -11.17
CA GLU A 322 28.65 9.95 -12.49
C GLU A 322 27.18 10.33 -12.75
N THR A 323 26.26 9.42 -12.43
CA THR A 323 24.84 9.63 -12.71
C THR A 323 24.22 10.68 -11.77
N PHE A 324 24.70 10.77 -10.52
CA PHE A 324 24.33 11.85 -9.61
C PHE A 324 24.78 13.19 -10.18
N HIS A 325 26.02 13.30 -10.65
CA HIS A 325 26.55 14.52 -11.27
C HIS A 325 25.75 14.92 -12.51
N ASP A 326 25.54 14.00 -13.44
CA ASP A 326 24.78 14.27 -14.66
C ASP A 326 23.34 14.76 -14.35
N LEU A 327 22.71 14.22 -13.30
CA LEU A 327 21.39 14.67 -12.85
C LEU A 327 21.46 16.03 -12.14
N TYR A 328 22.49 16.25 -11.32
CA TYR A 328 22.73 17.52 -10.65
C TYR A 328 22.92 18.65 -11.66
N ASP A 329 23.68 18.42 -12.73
CA ASP A 329 23.93 19.40 -13.81
C ASP A 329 22.66 19.69 -14.65
N LEU A 330 21.64 18.83 -14.58
CA LEU A 330 20.31 19.16 -15.10
C LEU A 330 19.52 20.03 -14.13
N PHE A 331 19.75 19.91 -12.83
CA PHE A 331 19.02 20.66 -11.81
C PHE A 331 19.61 22.06 -11.61
N PHE A 332 20.93 22.17 -11.65
CA PHE A 332 21.67 23.40 -11.35
C PHE A 332 22.71 23.71 -12.42
N ASP A 333 22.92 25.01 -12.65
CA ASP A 333 24.00 25.49 -13.52
C ASP A 333 25.34 25.62 -12.77
N ARG A 334 26.35 26.21 -13.43
CA ARG A 334 27.69 26.40 -12.86
C ARG A 334 27.71 27.36 -11.67
N ASP A 335 26.76 28.28 -11.62
CA ASP A 335 26.59 29.24 -10.52
C ASP A 335 25.70 28.65 -9.40
N ARG A 336 25.28 27.39 -9.56
CA ARG A 336 24.42 26.62 -8.64
C ARG A 336 23.01 27.19 -8.52
N GLU A 337 22.59 27.93 -9.53
CA GLU A 337 21.22 28.37 -9.67
C GLU A 337 20.38 27.32 -10.39
N LYS A 338 19.08 27.29 -10.06
CA LYS A 338 18.15 26.34 -10.67
C LYS A 338 18.15 26.56 -12.18
N THR A 339 18.39 25.51 -12.95
CA THR A 339 18.29 25.61 -14.41
C THR A 339 16.83 25.82 -14.81
N LYS A 340 16.62 26.11 -16.10
CA LYS A 340 15.27 26.16 -16.70
C LYS A 340 14.42 24.91 -16.40
N TYR A 341 15.04 23.74 -16.18
CA TYR A 341 14.29 22.51 -15.94
C TYR A 341 13.50 22.60 -14.63
N LEU A 342 14.16 22.98 -13.53
CA LEU A 342 13.49 23.11 -12.23
C LEU A 342 12.61 24.37 -12.16
N VAL A 343 13.08 25.49 -12.71
CA VAL A 343 12.31 26.75 -12.72
C VAL A 343 10.95 26.58 -13.39
N ASN A 344 10.89 25.85 -14.51
CA ASN A 344 9.63 25.63 -15.22
C ASN A 344 8.71 24.64 -14.49
N LEU A 345 9.25 23.61 -13.83
CA LEU A 345 8.44 22.73 -12.99
C LEU A 345 7.79 23.49 -11.83
N GLU A 346 8.56 24.35 -11.15
CA GLU A 346 8.06 25.16 -10.04
C GLU A 346 7.03 26.19 -10.49
N LYS A 347 7.27 26.85 -11.62
CA LYS A 347 6.35 27.82 -12.21
C LYS A 347 4.97 27.20 -12.52
N GLU A 348 4.94 25.94 -12.96
CA GLU A 348 3.70 25.21 -13.26
C GLU A 348 3.20 24.36 -12.08
N GLU A 349 3.72 24.60 -10.87
CA GLU A 349 3.37 23.90 -9.63
C GLU A 349 3.52 22.37 -9.71
N ILE A 350 4.39 21.88 -10.59
CA ILE A 350 4.69 20.47 -10.75
C ILE A 350 5.70 20.05 -9.68
N ASN A 351 5.23 19.28 -8.71
CA ASN A 351 6.09 18.76 -7.66
C ASN A 351 7.16 17.81 -8.23
N LEU A 352 8.44 18.09 -7.95
CA LEU A 352 9.56 17.24 -8.34
C LEU A 352 9.44 15.81 -7.78
N ALA A 353 8.75 15.63 -6.64
CA ALA A 353 8.43 14.31 -6.10
C ALA A 353 7.54 13.48 -7.04
N SER A 354 6.60 14.11 -7.75
CA SER A 354 5.74 13.43 -8.74
C SER A 354 6.57 12.95 -9.95
N MET A 355 7.53 13.76 -10.41
CA MET A 355 8.44 13.33 -11.47
C MET A 355 9.41 12.23 -10.97
N SER A 356 9.94 12.37 -9.76
CA SER A 356 10.80 11.35 -9.13
C SER A 356 10.09 10.01 -8.92
N SER A 357 8.80 10.04 -8.60
CA SER A 357 7.94 8.84 -8.51
C SER A 357 7.84 8.11 -9.86
N ILE A 358 7.65 8.86 -10.96
CA ILE A 358 7.58 8.30 -12.32
C ILE A 358 8.94 7.72 -12.72
N LEU A 359 10.01 8.47 -12.47
CA LEU A 359 11.40 8.10 -12.81
C LEU A 359 12.03 7.12 -11.82
N ASN A 360 11.29 6.64 -10.81
CA ASN A 360 11.81 5.71 -9.82
C ASN A 360 12.38 4.46 -10.53
N GLY A 361 13.65 4.16 -10.27
CA GLY A 361 14.35 3.03 -10.90
C GLY A 361 14.89 3.30 -12.31
N ALA A 362 14.94 4.55 -12.77
CA ALA A 362 15.59 4.90 -14.04
C ALA A 362 17.11 4.62 -14.03
N GLY A 363 17.74 4.69 -12.85
CA GLY A 363 19.14 4.30 -12.62
C GLY A 363 20.10 5.05 -13.55
N LEU A 364 20.98 4.32 -14.25
CA LEU A 364 21.96 4.88 -15.20
C LEU A 364 21.34 5.77 -16.30
N LYS A 365 20.06 5.57 -16.64
CA LYS A 365 19.38 6.35 -17.68
C LYS A 365 18.70 7.61 -17.12
N ALA A 366 18.71 7.80 -15.80
CA ALA A 366 17.98 8.88 -15.12
C ALA A 366 18.16 10.27 -15.75
N PRO A 367 19.38 10.79 -16.00
CA PRO A 367 19.54 12.13 -16.57
C PRO A 367 18.91 12.25 -17.95
N LYS A 368 19.11 11.23 -18.81
CA LYS A 368 18.51 11.18 -20.15
C LYS A 368 16.99 11.13 -20.07
N THR A 369 16.44 10.24 -19.24
CA THR A 369 14.99 10.04 -19.12
C THR A 369 14.30 11.24 -18.49
N PHE A 370 14.91 11.88 -17.47
CA PHE A 370 14.44 13.14 -16.91
C PHE A 370 14.29 14.21 -17.99
N LYS A 371 15.33 14.38 -18.81
CA LYS A 371 15.33 15.36 -19.90
C LYS A 371 14.29 15.04 -20.98
N GLN A 372 14.11 13.77 -21.32
CA GLN A 372 13.08 13.34 -22.28
C GLN A 372 11.66 13.62 -21.75
N LEU A 373 11.37 13.24 -20.51
CA LEU A 373 10.06 13.48 -19.89
C LEU A 373 9.78 14.99 -19.76
N TYR A 374 10.79 15.76 -19.34
CA TYR A 374 10.69 17.22 -19.35
C TYR A 374 10.34 17.76 -20.74
N HIS A 375 10.96 17.25 -21.80
CA HIS A 375 10.67 17.70 -23.17
C HIS A 375 9.31 17.24 -23.71
N ILE A 376 8.68 16.25 -23.08
CA ILE A 376 7.27 15.93 -23.33
C ILE A 376 6.36 16.99 -22.69
N TRP A 377 6.69 17.47 -21.49
CA TRP A 377 5.87 18.46 -20.77
C TRP A 377 6.12 19.91 -21.18
N PHE A 378 7.34 20.21 -21.66
CA PHE A 378 7.79 21.55 -22.00
C PHE A 378 8.52 21.56 -23.33
N ASN A 379 8.28 22.59 -24.13
CA ASN A 379 9.03 22.81 -25.36
C ASN A 379 10.46 23.33 -25.09
N SER A 380 11.25 23.52 -26.15
CA SER A 380 12.65 23.97 -26.04
C SER A 380 12.83 25.33 -25.35
N LYS A 381 11.82 26.20 -25.44
CA LYS A 381 11.75 27.52 -24.79
C LYS A 381 11.28 27.46 -23.34
N GLY A 382 10.80 26.30 -22.87
CA GLY A 382 10.30 26.13 -21.50
C GLY A 382 8.81 26.46 -21.31
N ASN A 383 8.07 26.68 -22.41
CA ASN A 383 6.62 26.79 -22.32
C ASN A 383 6.00 25.39 -22.27
N LYS A 384 4.82 25.27 -21.67
CA LYS A 384 4.03 24.04 -21.66
C LYS A 384 3.87 23.49 -23.08
N SER A 385 3.94 22.18 -23.19
CA SER A 385 3.54 21.47 -24.40
C SER A 385 2.03 21.28 -24.43
N GLN A 386 1.51 20.90 -25.60
CA GLN A 386 0.10 20.51 -25.76
C GLN A 386 -0.33 19.43 -24.77
N TYR A 387 0.55 18.48 -24.42
CA TYR A 387 0.27 17.44 -23.44
C TYR A 387 -0.11 18.04 -22.09
N LEU A 388 0.72 18.93 -21.55
CA LEU A 388 0.52 19.52 -20.23
C LEU A 388 -0.65 20.53 -20.23
N GLU A 389 -0.80 21.30 -21.30
CA GLU A 389 -1.94 22.21 -21.49
C GLU A 389 -3.28 21.45 -21.49
N THR A 390 -3.34 20.31 -22.19
CA THR A 390 -4.54 19.46 -22.24
C THR A 390 -4.88 18.89 -20.87
N LEU A 391 -3.90 18.33 -20.16
CA LEU A 391 -4.13 17.79 -18.80
C LEU A 391 -4.67 18.85 -17.85
N GLN A 392 -4.12 20.08 -17.87
CA GLN A 392 -4.59 21.18 -17.04
C GLN A 392 -6.00 21.63 -17.43
N LYS A 393 -6.26 21.81 -18.74
CA LYS A 393 -7.57 22.22 -19.26
C LYS A 393 -8.68 21.23 -18.87
N GLU A 394 -8.38 19.94 -18.94
CA GLU A 394 -9.35 18.86 -18.65
C GLU A 394 -9.34 18.44 -17.16
N GLY A 395 -8.63 19.17 -16.30
CA GLY A 395 -8.62 18.94 -14.85
C GLY A 395 -7.94 17.64 -14.41
N VAL A 396 -7.09 17.05 -15.25
CA VAL A 396 -6.36 15.82 -14.94
C VAL A 396 -5.16 16.13 -14.04
N ASN A 397 -5.23 15.68 -12.78
CA ASN A 397 -4.16 15.90 -11.81
C ASN A 397 -2.92 15.04 -12.11
N LEU A 398 -1.76 15.67 -12.29
CA LEU A 398 -0.47 14.99 -12.51
C LEU A 398 -0.09 14.03 -11.37
N THR A 399 -0.61 14.23 -10.16
CA THR A 399 -0.41 13.30 -9.03
C THR A 399 -1.06 11.95 -9.33
N ASN A 400 -2.24 11.93 -9.96
CA ASN A 400 -2.90 10.70 -10.36
C ASN A 400 -2.13 10.00 -11.49
N VAL A 401 -1.63 10.78 -12.46
CA VAL A 401 -0.77 10.27 -13.54
C VAL A 401 0.53 9.68 -12.97
N SER A 402 1.17 10.39 -12.03
CA SER A 402 2.37 9.93 -11.33
C SER A 402 2.13 8.68 -10.50
N SER A 403 0.95 8.53 -9.89
CA SER A 403 0.57 7.33 -9.16
C SER A 403 0.48 6.12 -10.10
N ILE A 404 -0.16 6.27 -11.26
CA ILE A 404 -0.28 5.20 -12.27
C ILE A 404 1.10 4.84 -12.84
N LEU A 405 1.88 5.85 -13.23
CA LEU A 405 3.20 5.71 -13.84
C LEU A 405 4.33 5.49 -12.82
N HIS A 406 4.02 5.31 -11.53
CA HIS A 406 5.03 5.11 -10.50
C HIS A 406 5.93 3.94 -10.87
N GLY A 407 7.25 4.17 -10.85
CA GLY A 407 8.23 3.14 -11.18
C GLY A 407 8.34 2.80 -12.68
N ALA A 408 7.83 3.65 -13.58
CA ALA A 408 8.09 3.50 -15.01
C ALA A 408 9.58 3.61 -15.35
N GLY A 409 10.36 4.32 -14.52
CA GLY A 409 11.81 4.33 -14.59
C GLY A 409 12.31 4.86 -15.92
N SER A 410 13.09 4.07 -16.66
CA SER A 410 13.65 4.49 -17.94
C SER A 410 12.63 4.65 -19.07
N ASP A 411 11.47 4.02 -18.93
CA ASP A 411 10.42 3.94 -19.96
C ASP A 411 9.30 4.97 -19.69
N ALA A 412 9.53 5.86 -18.72
CA ALA A 412 8.59 6.91 -18.33
C ALA A 412 8.11 7.81 -19.49
N PRO A 413 8.96 8.28 -20.43
CA PRO A 413 8.52 9.08 -21.56
C PRO A 413 7.51 8.33 -22.43
N GLU A 414 7.83 7.09 -22.81
CA GLU A 414 6.99 6.24 -23.65
C GLU A 414 5.68 5.88 -22.94
N ALA A 415 5.75 5.52 -21.66
CA ALA A 415 4.58 5.17 -20.86
C ALA A 415 3.62 6.36 -20.65
N PHE A 416 4.16 7.56 -20.42
CA PHE A 416 3.35 8.78 -20.32
C PHE A 416 2.62 9.05 -21.64
N GLN A 417 3.32 9.00 -22.77
CA GLN A 417 2.70 9.25 -24.09
C GLN A 417 1.66 8.19 -24.43
N ALA A 418 1.94 6.91 -24.17
CA ALA A 418 0.99 5.83 -24.44
C ALA A 418 -0.30 6.00 -23.62
N LEU A 419 -0.18 6.31 -22.32
CA LEU A 419 -1.34 6.56 -21.46
C LEU A 419 -2.10 7.82 -21.89
N TYR A 420 -1.39 8.90 -22.22
CA TYR A 420 -2.02 10.12 -22.74
C TYR A 420 -2.81 9.84 -24.02
N ASN A 421 -2.26 9.08 -24.95
CA ASN A 421 -2.90 8.78 -26.23
C ASN A 421 -4.15 7.88 -26.09
N LEU A 422 -4.31 7.18 -24.96
CA LEU A 422 -5.57 6.51 -24.63
C LEU A 422 -6.63 7.50 -24.16
N TRP A 423 -6.24 8.59 -23.52
CA TRP A 423 -7.15 9.57 -22.96
C TRP A 423 -7.51 10.70 -23.92
N PHE A 424 -6.54 11.11 -24.74
CA PHE A 424 -6.65 12.24 -25.65
C PHE A 424 -6.13 11.87 -27.04
N ASP A 425 -6.74 12.42 -28.08
CA ASP A 425 -6.24 12.32 -29.45
C ASP A 425 -5.10 13.32 -29.72
N GLY A 426 -4.58 13.33 -30.96
CA GLY A 426 -3.48 14.21 -31.35
C GLY A 426 -3.81 15.72 -31.31
N GLU A 427 -5.10 16.08 -31.25
CA GLU A 427 -5.55 17.47 -31.08
C GLU A 427 -5.79 17.83 -29.62
N GLY A 428 -5.73 16.86 -28.71
CA GLY A 428 -6.00 17.02 -27.28
C GLY A 428 -7.48 16.87 -26.92
N ASN A 429 -8.32 16.35 -27.83
CA ASN A 429 -9.71 16.05 -27.52
C ASN A 429 -9.83 14.71 -26.80
N LYS A 430 -10.77 14.60 -25.86
CA LYS A 430 -11.08 13.34 -25.17
C LYS A 430 -11.43 12.23 -26.16
N THR A 431 -10.77 11.09 -26.02
CA THR A 431 -11.12 9.85 -26.75
C THR A 431 -12.44 9.27 -26.21
N GLN A 432 -12.91 8.17 -26.82
CA GLN A 432 -14.09 7.47 -26.30
C GLN A 432 -13.89 6.99 -24.86
N TYR A 433 -12.66 6.61 -24.48
CA TYR A 433 -12.35 6.10 -23.15
C TYR A 433 -12.76 7.09 -22.05
N LEU A 434 -12.28 8.34 -22.14
CA LEU A 434 -12.64 9.35 -21.14
C LEU A 434 -14.11 9.77 -21.23
N LYS A 435 -14.67 9.88 -22.44
CA LYS A 435 -16.08 10.24 -22.62
C LYS A 435 -17.02 9.23 -21.94
N THR A 436 -16.73 7.94 -22.06
CA THR A 436 -17.49 6.87 -21.39
C THR A 436 -17.34 6.94 -19.88
N LEU A 437 -16.12 7.11 -19.37
CA LEU A 437 -15.88 7.22 -17.92
C LEU A 437 -16.62 8.41 -17.29
N GLU A 438 -16.63 9.56 -17.98
CA GLU A 438 -17.37 10.75 -17.53
C GLU A 438 -18.89 10.53 -17.54
N LYS A 439 -19.42 9.92 -18.61
CA LYS A 439 -20.84 9.55 -18.71
C LYS A 439 -21.29 8.66 -17.55
N GLU A 440 -20.43 7.72 -17.14
CA GLU A 440 -20.71 6.77 -16.05
C GLU A 440 -20.23 7.25 -14.66
N ASN A 441 -19.84 8.53 -14.55
CA ASN A 441 -19.39 9.16 -13.31
C ASN A 441 -18.23 8.41 -12.62
N ILE A 442 -17.32 7.82 -13.41
CA ILE A 442 -16.11 7.16 -12.92
C ILE A 442 -14.94 8.14 -13.00
N SER A 443 -14.40 8.52 -11.85
CA SER A 443 -13.29 9.47 -11.80
C SER A 443 -11.94 8.83 -12.13
N LEU A 444 -11.03 9.61 -12.71
CA LEU A 444 -9.63 9.20 -12.88
C LEU A 444 -8.92 8.94 -11.54
N ALA A 445 -9.41 9.51 -10.43
CA ALA A 445 -8.88 9.22 -9.10
C ALA A 445 -9.18 7.76 -8.66
N ASN A 446 -10.37 7.24 -9.00
CA ASN A 446 -10.69 5.83 -8.76
C ASN A 446 -9.79 4.92 -9.60
N LEU A 447 -9.57 5.26 -10.87
CA LEU A 447 -8.69 4.51 -11.75
C LEU A 447 -7.22 4.59 -11.29
N SER A 448 -6.72 5.75 -10.88
CA SER A 448 -5.35 5.87 -10.36
C SER A 448 -5.16 5.12 -9.05
N SER A 449 -6.19 5.04 -8.21
CA SER A 449 -6.17 4.17 -7.02
C SER A 449 -5.94 2.71 -7.41
N ILE A 450 -6.68 2.20 -8.39
CA ILE A 450 -6.59 0.80 -8.83
C ILE A 450 -5.28 0.52 -9.58
N LEU A 451 -4.95 1.38 -10.54
CA LEU A 451 -3.82 1.24 -11.45
C LEU A 451 -2.51 1.81 -10.89
N GLY A 452 -2.48 2.20 -9.61
CA GLY A 452 -1.28 2.69 -8.94
C GLY A 452 -0.11 1.71 -9.11
N ALA A 453 1.06 2.25 -9.45
CA ALA A 453 2.28 1.51 -9.75
C ALA A 453 2.18 0.53 -10.95
N SER A 454 1.37 0.86 -11.96
CA SER A 454 1.41 0.14 -13.25
C SER A 454 2.71 0.44 -14.04
N GLY A 455 3.32 1.61 -13.79
CA GLY A 455 4.63 1.99 -14.32
C GLY A 455 4.65 1.98 -15.85
N ALA A 456 5.62 1.26 -16.43
CA ALA A 456 5.82 1.19 -17.87
C ALA A 456 4.68 0.52 -18.66
N LYS A 457 3.75 -0.18 -17.98
CA LYS A 457 2.61 -0.89 -18.59
C LYS A 457 1.26 -0.23 -18.27
N ALA A 458 1.28 1.05 -17.92
CA ALA A 458 0.09 1.79 -17.50
C ALA A 458 -1.01 1.83 -18.56
N ASP A 459 -0.66 2.02 -19.81
CA ASP A 459 -1.57 2.03 -20.96
C ASP A 459 -2.25 0.67 -21.15
N VAL A 460 -1.47 -0.41 -21.10
CA VAL A 460 -1.99 -1.78 -21.19
C VAL A 460 -2.93 -2.08 -20.02
N ALA A 461 -2.51 -1.78 -18.78
CA ALA A 461 -3.31 -2.03 -17.58
C ALA A 461 -4.62 -1.21 -17.58
N PHE A 462 -4.56 0.06 -18.02
CA PHE A 462 -5.76 0.89 -18.20
C PHE A 462 -6.71 0.26 -19.22
N LYS A 463 -6.19 -0.11 -20.40
CA LYS A 463 -7.00 -0.64 -21.49
C LYS A 463 -7.66 -1.97 -21.11
N GLU A 464 -6.91 -2.89 -20.51
CA GLU A 464 -7.45 -4.17 -20.06
C GLU A 464 -8.55 -4.01 -19.00
N LEU A 465 -8.38 -3.07 -18.06
CA LEU A 465 -9.42 -2.79 -17.06
C LEU A 465 -10.65 -2.13 -17.70
N TYR A 466 -10.43 -1.18 -18.61
CA TYR A 466 -11.52 -0.55 -19.34
C TYR A 466 -12.31 -1.57 -20.16
N ASP A 467 -11.64 -2.44 -20.91
CA ASP A 467 -12.28 -3.46 -21.76
C ASP A 467 -13.03 -4.53 -20.92
N LEU A 468 -12.71 -4.67 -19.62
CA LEU A 468 -13.51 -5.46 -18.69
C LEU A 468 -14.76 -4.74 -18.21
N TRP A 469 -14.72 -3.42 -18.12
CA TRP A 469 -15.83 -2.59 -17.65
C TRP A 469 -16.80 -2.20 -18.76
N PHE A 470 -16.27 -2.00 -19.97
CA PHE A 470 -17.01 -1.50 -21.12
C PHE A 470 -16.72 -2.33 -22.36
N ASP A 471 -17.74 -2.55 -23.18
CA ASP A 471 -17.57 -3.12 -24.52
C ASP A 471 -16.98 -2.10 -25.51
N THR A 472 -16.82 -2.52 -26.77
CA THR A 472 -16.26 -1.67 -27.84
C THR A 472 -17.09 -0.42 -28.12
N ASP A 473 -18.39 -0.46 -27.83
CA ASP A 473 -19.33 0.65 -28.06
C ASP A 473 -19.43 1.56 -26.82
N GLY A 474 -18.75 1.21 -25.73
CA GLY A 474 -18.75 1.95 -24.47
C GLY A 474 -19.93 1.62 -23.56
N ASN A 475 -20.64 0.51 -23.80
CA ASN A 475 -21.69 0.05 -22.88
C ASN A 475 -21.08 -0.77 -21.74
N LYS A 476 -21.65 -0.66 -20.53
CA LYS A 476 -21.23 -1.50 -19.39
C LYS A 476 -21.32 -2.96 -19.75
N THR A 477 -20.25 -3.71 -19.49
CA THR A 477 -20.27 -5.16 -19.55
C THR A 477 -21.10 -5.74 -18.40
N GLN A 478 -21.37 -7.04 -18.46
CA GLN A 478 -22.07 -7.77 -17.41
C GLN A 478 -21.39 -7.63 -16.03
N TYR A 479 -20.06 -7.44 -15.98
CA TYR A 479 -19.34 -7.24 -14.73
C TYR A 479 -19.81 -5.99 -13.98
N LEU A 480 -19.84 -4.83 -14.62
CA LEU A 480 -20.31 -3.60 -13.97
C LEU A 480 -21.81 -3.64 -13.70
N GLN A 481 -22.61 -4.18 -14.64
CA GLN A 481 -24.06 -4.30 -14.47
C GLN A 481 -24.44 -5.12 -13.22
N ASN A 482 -23.74 -6.24 -12.98
CA ASN A 482 -23.98 -7.09 -11.81
C ASN A 482 -23.62 -6.38 -10.50
N LEU A 483 -22.49 -5.65 -10.48
CA LEU A 483 -22.09 -4.87 -9.30
C LEU A 483 -23.13 -3.80 -8.95
N GLU A 484 -23.63 -3.08 -9.95
CA GLU A 484 -24.67 -2.05 -9.75
C GLU A 484 -25.98 -2.64 -9.24
N LYS A 485 -26.39 -3.80 -9.76
CA LYS A 485 -27.57 -4.53 -9.29
C LYS A 485 -27.48 -4.89 -7.81
N GLU A 486 -26.29 -5.23 -7.32
CA GLU A 486 -26.01 -5.53 -5.91
C GLU A 486 -25.68 -4.27 -5.07
N GLY A 487 -25.83 -3.07 -5.64
CA GLY A 487 -25.57 -1.80 -4.95
C GLY A 487 -24.09 -1.51 -4.68
N ILE A 488 -23.17 -2.18 -5.37
CA ILE A 488 -21.72 -1.98 -5.22
C ILE A 488 -21.26 -0.88 -6.16
N GLN A 489 -20.68 0.17 -5.60
CA GLN A 489 -20.17 1.29 -6.38
C GLN A 489 -18.70 1.08 -6.76
N VAL A 490 -18.26 1.72 -7.84
CA VAL A 490 -16.86 1.70 -8.28
C VAL A 490 -15.90 2.20 -7.20
N VAL A 491 -16.35 3.10 -6.32
CA VAL A 491 -15.54 3.53 -5.17
C VAL A 491 -15.16 2.36 -4.26
N ASN A 492 -16.10 1.43 -3.98
CA ASN A 492 -15.82 0.24 -3.17
C ASN A 492 -14.77 -0.66 -3.85
N ILE A 493 -14.92 -0.88 -5.16
CA ILE A 493 -13.95 -1.65 -5.96
C ILE A 493 -12.58 -0.97 -5.93
N SER A 494 -12.53 0.35 -6.08
CA SER A 494 -11.28 1.11 -6.09
C SER A 494 -10.54 1.11 -4.75
N SER A 495 -11.27 0.96 -3.64
CA SER A 495 -10.71 0.77 -2.31
C SER A 495 -10.16 -0.65 -2.13
N ILE A 496 -10.89 -1.68 -2.53
CA ILE A 496 -10.43 -3.08 -2.45
C ILE A 496 -9.18 -3.29 -3.30
N LEU A 497 -9.23 -2.84 -4.56
CA LEU A 497 -8.19 -3.03 -5.57
C LEU A 497 -7.12 -1.93 -5.57
N HIS A 498 -7.06 -1.10 -4.53
CA HIS A 498 -6.05 -0.06 -4.40
C HIS A 498 -4.62 -0.64 -4.59
N GLY A 499 -3.85 -0.04 -5.49
CA GLY A 499 -2.47 -0.45 -5.80
C GLY A 499 -2.34 -1.79 -6.52
N SER A 500 -3.38 -2.26 -7.23
CA SER A 500 -3.30 -3.50 -8.03
C SER A 500 -2.36 -3.37 -9.23
N GLY A 501 -2.20 -2.15 -9.76
CA GLY A 501 -1.30 -1.84 -10.87
C GLY A 501 -1.61 -2.67 -12.11
N VAL A 502 -0.59 -3.31 -12.67
CA VAL A 502 -0.70 -4.17 -13.87
C VAL A 502 -1.59 -5.39 -13.69
N ASN A 503 -1.93 -5.78 -12.45
CA ASN A 503 -2.79 -6.92 -12.17
C ASN A 503 -4.25 -6.51 -11.90
N ALA A 504 -4.60 -5.24 -12.09
CA ALA A 504 -5.93 -4.70 -11.82
C ALA A 504 -7.05 -5.44 -12.55
N SER A 505 -6.90 -5.63 -13.86
CA SER A 505 -7.88 -6.33 -14.72
C SER A 505 -8.15 -7.74 -14.21
N LYS A 506 -7.08 -8.52 -14.01
CA LYS A 506 -7.15 -9.87 -13.45
C LYS A 506 -7.77 -9.90 -12.06
N ALA A 507 -7.32 -9.04 -11.15
CA ALA A 507 -7.83 -9.02 -9.78
C ALA A 507 -9.31 -8.63 -9.71
N PHE A 508 -9.73 -7.66 -10.51
CA PHE A 508 -11.14 -7.29 -10.67
C PHE A 508 -11.98 -8.46 -11.16
N LYS A 509 -11.53 -9.11 -12.25
CA LYS A 509 -12.20 -10.28 -12.81
C LYS A 509 -12.30 -11.42 -11.80
N ASP A 510 -11.19 -11.79 -11.18
CA ASP A 510 -11.13 -12.89 -10.20
C ASP A 510 -12.02 -12.62 -8.97
N VAL A 511 -12.18 -11.37 -8.53
CA VAL A 511 -13.15 -10.99 -7.48
C VAL A 511 -14.58 -11.11 -7.98
N CYS A 512 -14.88 -10.61 -9.18
CA CYS A 512 -16.22 -10.71 -9.75
C CYS A 512 -16.64 -12.16 -10.00
N ASP A 513 -15.74 -13.00 -10.50
CA ASP A 513 -15.97 -14.43 -10.74
C ASP A 513 -16.17 -15.21 -9.41
N LEU A 514 -15.79 -14.62 -8.27
CA LEU A 514 -16.14 -15.16 -6.96
C LEU A 514 -17.55 -14.78 -6.52
N TRP A 515 -18.03 -13.64 -6.97
CA TRP A 515 -19.31 -13.08 -6.58
C TRP A 515 -20.45 -13.50 -7.52
N PHE A 516 -20.15 -13.61 -8.80
CA PHE A 516 -21.09 -13.91 -9.86
C PHE A 516 -20.60 -15.09 -10.70
N ASP A 517 -21.52 -15.94 -11.14
CA ASP A 517 -21.26 -16.98 -12.14
C ASP A 517 -21.17 -16.38 -13.55
N GLU A 518 -20.89 -17.22 -14.56
CA GLU A 518 -20.77 -16.80 -15.96
C GLU A 518 -22.09 -16.23 -16.53
N GLN A 519 -23.23 -16.53 -15.91
CA GLN A 519 -24.54 -15.96 -16.29
C GLN A 519 -24.87 -14.70 -15.48
N GLY A 520 -23.98 -14.25 -14.59
CA GLY A 520 -24.15 -13.07 -13.77
C GLY A 520 -25.05 -13.28 -12.55
N ASN A 521 -25.37 -14.52 -12.20
CA ASN A 521 -26.10 -14.80 -10.97
C ASN A 521 -25.15 -14.87 -9.79
N GLN A 522 -25.63 -14.50 -8.60
CA GLN A 522 -24.89 -14.66 -7.36
C GLN A 522 -24.41 -16.11 -7.16
N THR A 523 -23.12 -16.27 -6.87
CA THR A 523 -22.52 -17.55 -6.49
C THR A 523 -22.99 -18.00 -5.09
N SER A 524 -22.59 -19.20 -4.68
CA SER A 524 -22.81 -19.67 -3.31
C SER A 524 -22.20 -18.75 -2.25
N TYR A 525 -21.09 -18.08 -2.55
CA TYR A 525 -20.45 -17.12 -1.63
C TYR A 525 -21.41 -15.99 -1.28
N LEU A 526 -21.96 -15.29 -2.29
CA LEU A 526 -22.86 -14.16 -2.04
C LEU A 526 -24.17 -14.59 -1.40
N LYS A 527 -24.76 -15.70 -1.86
CA LYS A 527 -26.00 -16.23 -1.27
C LYS A 527 -25.86 -16.53 0.23
N VAL A 528 -24.70 -17.06 0.64
CA VAL A 528 -24.41 -17.31 2.06
C VAL A 528 -24.22 -16.00 2.83
N LEU A 529 -23.51 -15.02 2.27
CA LEU A 529 -23.36 -13.71 2.91
C LEU A 529 -24.72 -13.04 3.13
N GLU A 530 -25.57 -13.01 2.10
CA GLU A 530 -26.91 -12.42 2.15
C GLU A 530 -27.81 -13.13 3.16
N LYS A 531 -27.85 -14.47 3.15
CA LYS A 531 -28.58 -15.28 4.14
C LYS A 531 -28.18 -14.94 5.59
N ASN A 532 -26.93 -14.52 5.80
CA ASN A 532 -26.40 -14.14 7.11
C ASN A 532 -26.41 -12.62 7.36
N GLN A 533 -27.12 -11.85 6.54
CA GLN A 533 -27.24 -10.38 6.63
C GLN A 533 -25.88 -9.66 6.54
N ILE A 534 -24.91 -10.26 5.84
CA ILE A 534 -23.61 -9.66 5.55
C ILE A 534 -23.68 -9.06 4.15
N ASN A 535 -23.60 -7.74 4.04
CA ASN A 535 -23.55 -7.09 2.74
C ASN A 535 -22.09 -6.92 2.25
N LEU A 536 -21.94 -6.68 0.94
CA LEU A 536 -20.62 -6.54 0.34
C LEU A 536 -19.93 -5.24 0.73
N ALA A 537 -20.65 -4.19 1.14
CA ALA A 537 -20.04 -2.96 1.64
C ALA A 537 -19.26 -3.23 2.95
N ASN A 538 -19.78 -4.07 3.84
CA ASN A 538 -19.09 -4.47 5.07
C ASN A 538 -17.81 -5.27 4.75
N ILE A 539 -17.89 -6.21 3.81
CA ILE A 539 -16.73 -6.97 3.36
C ILE A 539 -15.70 -6.06 2.68
N SER A 540 -16.15 -5.13 1.83
CA SER A 540 -15.31 -4.16 1.13
C SER A 540 -14.52 -3.28 2.09
N SER A 541 -15.14 -2.85 3.20
CA SER A 541 -14.45 -2.08 4.26
C SER A 541 -13.27 -2.87 4.86
N ILE A 542 -13.47 -4.16 5.14
CA ILE A 542 -12.43 -5.03 5.70
C ILE A 542 -11.32 -5.28 4.66
N LEU A 543 -11.69 -5.48 3.39
CA LEU A 543 -10.78 -5.75 2.28
C LEU A 543 -10.14 -4.49 1.66
N ASN A 544 -10.39 -3.31 2.23
CA ASN A 544 -9.78 -2.07 1.74
C ASN A 544 -8.24 -2.20 1.72
N GLY A 545 -7.61 -1.88 0.57
CA GLY A 545 -6.17 -1.96 0.38
C GLY A 545 -5.62 -3.36 0.08
N THR A 546 -6.44 -4.33 -0.31
CA THR A 546 -5.94 -5.68 -0.69
C THR A 546 -5.21 -5.73 -2.03
N GLY A 547 -5.51 -4.79 -2.95
CA GLY A 547 -4.92 -4.73 -4.28
C GLY A 547 -5.11 -6.03 -5.06
N SER A 548 -4.05 -6.49 -5.72
CA SER A 548 -4.09 -7.70 -6.55
C SER A 548 -4.33 -9.00 -5.77
N SER A 549 -4.25 -8.96 -4.44
CA SER A 549 -4.52 -10.12 -3.58
C SER A 549 -5.99 -10.26 -3.18
N ALA A 550 -6.86 -9.33 -3.59
CA ALA A 550 -8.27 -9.29 -3.21
C ALA A 550 -9.01 -10.65 -3.35
N PRO A 551 -8.90 -11.41 -4.46
CA PRO A 551 -9.63 -12.68 -4.59
C PRO A 551 -9.22 -13.71 -3.54
N ARG A 552 -7.91 -13.81 -3.27
CA ARG A 552 -7.37 -14.73 -2.25
C ARG A 552 -7.84 -14.32 -0.85
N VAL A 553 -7.72 -13.03 -0.52
CA VAL A 553 -8.06 -12.52 0.81
C VAL A 553 -9.56 -12.62 1.07
N PHE A 554 -10.41 -12.38 0.06
CA PHE A 554 -11.85 -12.62 0.15
C PHE A 554 -12.14 -14.10 0.48
N LYS A 555 -11.54 -15.05 -0.25
CA LYS A 555 -11.70 -16.48 0.03
C LYS A 555 -11.22 -16.85 1.43
N ASP A 556 -10.06 -16.36 1.83
CA ASP A 556 -9.50 -16.63 3.16
C ASP A 556 -10.42 -16.10 4.27
N LEU A 557 -10.94 -14.87 4.12
CA LEU A 557 -11.89 -14.29 5.06
C LEU A 557 -13.20 -15.09 5.09
N TYR A 558 -13.77 -15.41 3.93
CA TYR A 558 -14.99 -16.22 3.83
C TYR A 558 -14.80 -17.58 4.51
N ASN A 559 -13.69 -18.28 4.23
CA ASN A 559 -13.38 -19.57 4.82
C ASN A 559 -13.07 -19.47 6.32
N THR A 560 -12.69 -18.31 6.84
CA THR A 560 -12.57 -18.09 8.29
C THR A 560 -13.96 -17.92 8.94
N LEU A 561 -14.91 -17.32 8.21
CA LEU A 561 -16.27 -17.06 8.70
C LEU A 561 -17.23 -18.24 8.52
N PHE A 562 -17.05 -19.05 7.49
CA PHE A 562 -17.98 -20.10 7.07
C PHE A 562 -17.28 -21.44 6.80
N ASP A 563 -18.02 -22.54 6.97
CA ASP A 563 -17.61 -23.87 6.52
C ASP A 563 -17.94 -24.13 5.04
N ALA A 564 -17.58 -25.31 4.54
CA ALA A 564 -17.80 -25.67 3.13
C ALA A 564 -19.29 -25.72 2.74
N ASN A 565 -20.19 -25.87 3.73
CA ASN A 565 -21.64 -25.90 3.54
C ASN A 565 -22.28 -24.51 3.71
N GLY A 566 -21.48 -23.47 3.99
CA GLY A 566 -21.97 -22.12 4.24
C GLY A 566 -22.53 -21.89 5.65
N ASN A 567 -22.28 -22.81 6.60
CA ASN A 567 -22.66 -22.59 7.99
C ASN A 567 -21.62 -21.68 8.68
N LYS A 568 -22.09 -20.81 9.57
CA LYS A 568 -21.22 -19.96 10.39
C LYS A 568 -20.23 -20.82 11.18
N LYS A 569 -18.95 -20.50 11.08
CA LYS A 569 -17.91 -21.06 11.95
C LYS A 569 -17.96 -20.43 13.33
N ARG A 570 -17.27 -21.08 14.27
CA ARG A 570 -17.13 -20.66 15.67
C ARG A 570 -16.85 -19.17 15.85
N ILE A 571 -15.94 -18.60 15.05
CA ILE A 571 -15.60 -17.17 15.13
C ILE A 571 -16.84 -16.28 14.95
N LEU A 572 -17.62 -16.53 13.90
CA LEU A 572 -18.79 -15.72 13.58
C LEU A 572 -19.95 -16.00 14.55
N LYS A 573 -20.13 -17.25 14.97
CA LYS A 573 -21.13 -17.63 15.99
C LYS A 573 -20.91 -16.88 17.29
N ASN A 574 -19.70 -16.90 17.84
CA ASN A 574 -19.40 -16.24 19.11
C ASN A 574 -19.68 -14.73 19.07
N PHE A 575 -19.48 -14.09 17.91
CA PHE A 575 -19.75 -12.66 17.78
C PHE A 575 -21.22 -12.30 17.58
N MET A 576 -22.00 -13.14 16.90
CA MET A 576 -23.32 -12.75 16.36
C MET A 576 -24.50 -13.57 16.90
N GLU A 577 -24.26 -14.64 17.66
CA GLU A 577 -25.32 -15.48 18.22
C GLU A 577 -25.42 -15.22 19.73
N ALA A 578 -26.55 -14.65 20.15
CA ALA A 578 -26.85 -14.44 21.55
C ALA A 578 -27.06 -15.79 22.24
N LYS A 579 -26.42 -15.99 23.40
CA LYS A 579 -26.63 -17.17 24.25
C LYS A 579 -27.81 -17.00 25.19
N GLU A 580 -28.17 -15.75 25.48
CA GLU A 580 -29.27 -15.38 26.38
C GLU A 580 -30.20 -14.32 25.72
N GLU A 581 -31.48 -14.29 26.07
CA GLU A 581 -32.50 -13.42 25.44
C GLU A 581 -32.19 -11.91 25.50
N LYS A 582 -31.34 -11.47 26.44
CA LYS A 582 -30.99 -10.04 26.64
C LYS A 582 -29.54 -9.71 26.30
N GLU A 583 -28.78 -10.65 25.74
CA GLU A 583 -27.37 -10.43 25.39
C GLU A 583 -27.26 -9.58 24.11
N GLU A 584 -26.65 -8.40 24.23
CA GLU A 584 -26.27 -7.61 23.05
C GLU A 584 -24.99 -8.18 22.44
N VAL A 585 -25.08 -8.60 21.18
CA VAL A 585 -23.99 -9.21 20.42
C VAL A 585 -23.43 -8.26 19.37
N PHE A 586 -22.24 -8.55 18.85
CA PHE A 586 -21.67 -7.78 17.74
C PHE A 586 -22.49 -8.00 16.47
N THR A 587 -22.70 -6.92 15.72
CA THR A 587 -23.23 -7.01 14.36
C THR A 587 -22.08 -7.07 13.34
N ILE A 588 -22.38 -7.48 12.11
CA ILE A 588 -21.40 -7.40 11.02
C ILE A 588 -20.94 -5.96 10.76
N HIS A 589 -21.84 -4.98 10.94
CA HIS A 589 -21.48 -3.57 10.86
C HIS A 589 -20.41 -3.24 11.91
N ASN A 590 -20.58 -3.71 13.14
CA ASN A 590 -19.60 -3.49 14.20
C ASN A 590 -18.23 -4.09 13.85
N LEU A 591 -18.21 -5.34 13.39
CA LEU A 591 -16.99 -6.03 13.00
C LEU A 591 -16.31 -5.34 11.81
N SER A 592 -17.08 -4.92 10.81
CA SER A 592 -16.54 -4.21 9.64
C SER A 592 -16.00 -2.81 9.95
N GLY A 593 -16.55 -2.14 10.97
CA GLY A 593 -16.01 -0.88 11.46
C GLY A 593 -14.69 -1.08 12.22
N ILE A 594 -14.62 -2.11 13.08
CA ILE A 594 -13.42 -2.44 13.85
C ILE A 594 -12.28 -2.89 12.93
N LEU A 595 -12.61 -3.82 12.04
CA LEU A 595 -11.67 -4.50 11.14
C LEU A 595 -11.53 -3.79 9.79
N GLY A 596 -12.15 -2.61 9.63
CA GLY A 596 -11.97 -1.77 8.45
C GLY A 596 -10.49 -1.51 8.21
N GLU A 597 -10.08 -1.54 6.94
CA GLU A 597 -8.68 -1.40 6.51
C GLU A 597 -7.74 -2.51 7.00
N ALA A 598 -8.26 -3.67 7.42
CA ALA A 598 -7.41 -4.83 7.67
C ALA A 598 -6.68 -5.31 6.40
N GLY A 599 -7.28 -5.09 5.22
CA GLY A 599 -6.70 -5.30 3.92
C GLY A 599 -6.19 -6.73 3.74
N THR A 600 -4.94 -6.88 3.32
CA THR A 600 -4.30 -8.19 3.12
C THR A 600 -4.23 -9.08 4.36
N ASN A 601 -4.46 -8.53 5.55
CA ASN A 601 -4.42 -9.24 6.82
C ASN A 601 -5.82 -9.49 7.44
N ALA A 602 -6.90 -9.37 6.68
CA ALA A 602 -8.28 -9.53 7.16
C ALA A 602 -8.49 -10.79 8.03
N LYS A 603 -8.06 -11.96 7.55
CA LYS A 603 -8.13 -13.22 8.31
C LYS A 603 -7.41 -13.15 9.65
N LEU A 604 -6.15 -12.69 9.64
CA LEU A 604 -5.35 -12.58 10.85
C LEU A 604 -5.95 -11.57 11.84
N ALA A 605 -6.51 -10.47 11.34
CA ALA A 605 -7.14 -9.44 12.15
C ALA A 605 -8.35 -9.99 12.91
N ILE A 606 -9.28 -10.68 12.22
CA ILE A 606 -10.47 -11.24 12.87
C ILE A 606 -10.12 -12.38 13.83
N GLU A 607 -9.16 -13.23 13.50
CA GLU A 607 -8.72 -14.32 14.39
C GLU A 607 -8.07 -13.79 15.68
N ARG A 608 -7.20 -12.76 15.58
CA ARG A 608 -6.60 -12.14 16.76
C ARG A 608 -7.63 -11.41 17.62
N PHE A 609 -8.56 -10.70 16.97
CA PHE A 609 -9.62 -10.00 17.68
C PHE A 609 -10.56 -10.99 18.38
N HIS A 610 -10.97 -12.07 17.71
CA HIS A 610 -11.75 -13.16 18.30
C HIS A 610 -11.05 -13.78 19.51
N ASN A 611 -9.78 -14.16 19.39
CA ASN A 611 -9.00 -14.78 20.47
C ASN A 611 -8.78 -13.84 21.67
N LEU A 612 -8.85 -12.53 21.48
CA LEU A 612 -8.84 -11.56 22.59
C LEU A 612 -10.21 -11.47 23.26
N CYS A 613 -11.29 -11.49 22.48
CA CYS A 613 -12.66 -11.33 22.95
C CYS A 613 -13.26 -12.60 23.56
N PHE A 614 -12.81 -13.79 23.16
CA PHE A 614 -13.38 -15.06 23.59
C PHE A 614 -12.32 -16.07 24.03
N THR A 615 -12.71 -16.93 24.97
CA THR A 615 -11.90 -18.04 25.45
C THR A 615 -11.98 -19.25 24.51
N ARG A 616 -11.19 -20.30 24.80
CA ARG A 616 -11.24 -21.56 24.04
C ARG A 616 -12.58 -22.30 24.17
N ASN A 617 -13.34 -22.00 25.22
CA ASN A 617 -14.65 -22.60 25.50
C ASN A 617 -15.80 -21.73 24.93
N ASP A 618 -15.49 -20.80 24.03
CA ASP A 618 -16.46 -19.92 23.38
C ASP A 618 -17.21 -18.97 24.33
N GLU A 619 -16.70 -18.78 25.55
CA GLU A 619 -17.18 -17.78 26.50
C GLU A 619 -16.47 -16.44 26.34
N PRO A 620 -17.14 -15.30 26.62
CA PRO A 620 -16.49 -13.99 26.67
C PRO A 620 -15.24 -14.03 27.55
N SER A 621 -14.13 -13.50 27.04
CA SER A 621 -12.89 -13.42 27.78
C SER A 621 -13.02 -12.44 28.94
N PRO A 622 -12.12 -12.49 29.95
CA PRO A 622 -12.09 -11.48 31.00
C PRO A 622 -12.03 -10.06 30.46
N VAL A 623 -11.30 -9.84 29.36
CA VAL A 623 -11.18 -8.53 28.70
C VAL A 623 -12.55 -8.03 28.23
N LEU A 624 -13.31 -8.85 27.51
CA LEU A 624 -14.63 -8.45 27.01
C LEU A 624 -15.65 -8.33 28.15
N LYS A 625 -15.59 -9.25 29.12
CA LYS A 625 -16.48 -9.27 30.28
C LYS A 625 -16.35 -8.02 31.14
N SER A 626 -15.14 -7.50 31.35
CA SER A 626 -14.93 -6.23 32.08
C SER A 626 -15.64 -5.06 31.41
N PHE A 627 -15.55 -4.94 30.08
CA PHE A 627 -16.27 -3.91 29.33
C PHE A 627 -17.78 -4.04 29.45
N TYR A 628 -18.33 -5.24 29.26
CA TYR A 628 -19.77 -5.47 29.38
C TYR A 628 -20.27 -5.19 30.80
N THR A 629 -19.53 -5.61 31.83
CA THR A 629 -19.84 -5.33 33.23
C THR A 629 -19.82 -3.83 33.53
N ALA A 630 -18.96 -3.06 32.86
CA ALA A 630 -18.91 -1.61 32.96
C ALA A 630 -19.96 -0.88 32.09
N GLY A 631 -20.84 -1.62 31.39
CA GLY A 631 -21.93 -1.08 30.57
C GLY A 631 -21.55 -0.71 29.13
N PHE A 632 -20.35 -1.07 28.67
CA PHE A 632 -19.98 -0.89 27.27
C PHE A 632 -20.70 -1.93 26.40
N LYS A 633 -21.29 -1.46 25.31
CA LYS A 633 -21.97 -2.29 24.31
C LYS A 633 -21.07 -2.57 23.09
N PRO A 634 -21.35 -3.61 22.29
CA PRO A 634 -20.60 -3.90 21.07
C PRO A 634 -20.47 -2.72 20.11
N ASN A 635 -21.52 -1.91 19.96
CA ASN A 635 -21.48 -0.70 19.14
C ASN A 635 -20.56 0.40 19.70
N ASN A 636 -20.43 0.51 21.03
CA ASN A 636 -19.50 1.44 21.67
C ASN A 636 -18.06 1.01 21.41
N LEU A 637 -17.76 -0.28 21.58
CA LEU A 637 -16.46 -0.86 21.26
C LEU A 637 -16.13 -0.73 19.78
N SER A 638 -17.13 -0.87 18.91
CA SER A 638 -16.95 -0.64 17.47
C SER A 638 -16.60 0.80 17.13
N ALA A 639 -17.29 1.78 17.73
CA ALA A 639 -17.00 3.18 17.51
C ALA A 639 -15.56 3.54 17.93
N ILE A 640 -15.15 3.19 19.15
CA ILE A 640 -13.81 3.55 19.66
C ILE A 640 -12.67 2.84 18.92
N LEU A 641 -12.94 1.65 18.36
CA LEU A 641 -11.99 0.88 17.56
C LEU A 641 -12.18 1.03 16.05
N CYS A 642 -13.00 1.98 15.59
CA CYS A 642 -13.27 2.18 14.16
C CYS A 642 -11.95 2.39 13.39
N GLY A 643 -11.77 1.65 12.29
CA GLY A 643 -10.55 1.67 11.48
C GLY A 643 -9.30 1.12 12.19
N ALA A 644 -9.46 0.28 13.22
CA ALA A 644 -8.30 -0.34 13.87
C ALA A 644 -7.66 -1.43 13.00
N GLY A 645 -8.44 -2.09 12.13
CA GLY A 645 -7.98 -3.09 11.17
C GLY A 645 -7.18 -4.20 11.85
N ILE A 646 -5.97 -4.46 11.34
CA ILE A 646 -5.04 -5.47 11.89
C ILE A 646 -4.55 -5.19 13.32
N ARG A 647 -4.81 -3.99 13.86
CA ARG A 647 -4.41 -3.58 15.22
C ARG A 647 -5.59 -3.58 16.20
N ALA A 648 -6.77 -4.06 15.80
CA ALA A 648 -7.96 -4.09 16.65
C ALA A 648 -7.71 -4.75 18.02
N ASP A 649 -7.05 -5.91 18.04
CA ASP A 649 -6.69 -6.63 19.26
C ASP A 649 -5.76 -5.79 20.17
N LYS A 650 -4.70 -5.22 19.60
CA LYS A 650 -3.73 -4.41 20.35
C LYS A 650 -4.38 -3.15 20.92
N ARG A 651 -5.24 -2.50 20.14
CA ARG A 651 -5.96 -1.29 20.58
C ARG A 651 -6.98 -1.60 21.67
N LEU A 652 -7.74 -2.69 21.55
CA LEU A 652 -8.68 -3.12 22.59
C LEU A 652 -7.95 -3.50 23.89
N ARG A 653 -6.83 -4.23 23.79
CA ARG A 653 -6.01 -4.58 24.96
C ARG A 653 -5.48 -3.34 25.68
N LYS A 654 -4.91 -2.39 24.93
CA LYS A 654 -4.41 -1.15 25.52
C LYS A 654 -5.54 -0.32 26.14
N LEU A 655 -6.72 -0.28 25.51
CA LEU A 655 -7.90 0.35 26.08
C LEU A 655 -8.31 -0.33 27.40
N HIS A 656 -8.33 -1.68 27.43
CA HIS A 656 -8.61 -2.44 28.64
C HIS A 656 -7.63 -2.09 29.77
N GLU A 657 -6.32 -2.07 29.50
CA GLU A 657 -5.28 -1.72 30.48
C GLU A 657 -5.40 -0.29 31.02
N MET A 658 -6.09 0.61 30.31
CA MET A 658 -6.38 1.97 30.80
C MET A 658 -7.66 2.02 31.63
N CYS A 659 -8.67 1.22 31.27
CA CYS A 659 -9.99 1.22 31.89
C CYS A 659 -10.11 0.27 33.08
N PHE A 660 -9.32 -0.80 33.13
CA PHE A 660 -9.45 -1.88 34.10
C PHE A 660 -8.10 -2.35 34.65
N ASP A 661 -8.10 -2.79 35.91
CA ASP A 661 -6.97 -3.45 36.54
C ASP A 661 -6.85 -4.94 36.12
N THR A 662 -5.93 -5.66 36.74
CA THR A 662 -5.69 -7.09 36.45
C THR A 662 -6.83 -8.01 36.91
N GLU A 663 -7.68 -7.55 37.82
CA GLU A 663 -8.86 -8.27 38.32
C GLU A 663 -10.12 -7.96 37.49
N GLY A 664 -10.05 -6.94 36.63
CA GLY A 664 -11.17 -6.47 35.81
C GLY A 664 -11.99 -5.37 36.48
N ASN A 665 -11.54 -4.82 37.61
CA ASN A 665 -12.20 -3.69 38.25
C ASN A 665 -11.86 -2.38 37.53
N LYS A 666 -12.80 -1.43 37.53
CA LYS A 666 -12.60 -0.11 36.90
C LYS A 666 -11.42 0.62 37.55
N THR A 667 -10.54 1.16 36.73
CA THR A 667 -9.47 2.05 37.20
C THR A 667 -10.04 3.39 37.67
N SER A 668 -9.27 4.15 38.46
CA SER A 668 -9.62 5.52 38.83
C SER A 668 -9.89 6.38 37.60
N LEU A 669 -9.12 6.17 36.52
CA LEU A 669 -9.30 6.88 35.26
C LEU A 669 -10.72 6.72 34.70
N LEU A 670 -11.25 5.50 34.68
CA LEU A 670 -12.61 5.26 34.17
C LEU A 670 -13.68 5.73 35.16
N ASN A 671 -13.43 5.58 36.46
CA ASN A 671 -14.36 6.06 37.50
C ASN A 671 -14.53 7.58 37.43
N ASP A 672 -13.47 8.36 37.22
CA ASP A 672 -13.57 9.82 37.11
C ASP A 672 -14.54 10.26 36.01
N PHE A 673 -14.55 9.57 34.85
CA PHE A 673 -15.52 9.84 33.79
C PHE A 673 -16.96 9.49 34.20
N PHE A 674 -17.15 8.35 34.85
CA PHE A 674 -18.48 7.92 35.28
C PHE A 674 -19.04 8.80 36.39
N ASP A 675 -18.19 9.21 37.33
CA ASP A 675 -18.53 10.14 38.41
C ASP A 675 -18.85 11.54 37.85
N ALA A 676 -18.24 11.92 36.73
CA ALA A 676 -18.58 13.13 35.98
C ALA A 676 -19.83 12.99 35.08
N GLY A 677 -20.51 11.84 35.10
CA GLY A 677 -21.76 11.61 34.38
C GLY A 677 -21.62 11.15 32.92
N PHE A 678 -20.41 10.76 32.47
CA PHE A 678 -20.26 10.14 31.15
C PHE A 678 -20.77 8.71 31.16
N ARG A 679 -21.59 8.36 30.17
CA ARG A 679 -21.90 6.96 29.87
C ARG A 679 -20.85 6.37 28.93
N PRO A 680 -20.71 5.04 28.87
CA PRO A 680 -19.84 4.36 27.90
C PRO A 680 -20.03 4.84 26.45
N SER A 681 -21.28 5.08 26.02
CA SER A 681 -21.60 5.60 24.69
C SER A 681 -21.02 7.00 24.45
N ASP A 682 -21.08 7.86 25.47
CA ASP A 682 -20.63 9.25 25.38
C ASP A 682 -19.10 9.30 25.23
N LEU A 683 -18.39 8.46 26.00
CA LEU A 683 -16.93 8.31 25.90
C LEU A 683 -16.51 7.73 24.54
N CYS A 684 -17.19 6.69 24.07
CA CYS A 684 -16.89 6.08 22.78
C CYS A 684 -17.22 6.99 21.59
N SER A 685 -18.20 7.89 21.71
CA SER A 685 -18.48 8.92 20.71
C SER A 685 -17.31 9.89 20.57
N LEU A 686 -16.78 10.40 21.69
CA LEU A 686 -15.62 11.31 21.69
C LEU A 686 -14.37 10.66 21.11
N LEU A 687 -14.14 9.41 21.51
CA LEU A 687 -12.95 8.65 21.15
C LEU A 687 -13.14 7.80 19.88
N SER A 688 -14.15 8.07 19.05
CA SER A 688 -14.43 7.30 17.85
C SER A 688 -13.18 7.19 16.96
N GLY A 689 -12.67 5.97 16.73
CA GLY A 689 -11.42 5.68 16.03
C GLY A 689 -10.14 6.18 16.71
N GLY A 690 -10.18 6.50 18.01
CA GLY A 690 -9.13 7.16 18.80
C GLY A 690 -8.89 6.53 20.18
N SER A 691 -8.96 5.21 20.30
CA SER A 691 -8.83 4.49 21.58
C SER A 691 -7.61 4.85 22.43
N ASN A 692 -6.52 5.32 21.81
CA ASN A 692 -5.27 5.68 22.51
C ASN A 692 -5.32 7.05 23.20
N ASN A 693 -6.28 7.91 22.86
CA ASN A 693 -6.37 9.28 23.38
C ASN A 693 -7.09 9.37 24.73
N LEU A 694 -7.57 8.25 25.29
CA LEU A 694 -8.31 8.23 26.55
C LEU A 694 -7.55 8.87 27.72
N ARG A 695 -6.24 8.63 27.84
CA ARG A 695 -5.42 9.25 28.90
C ARG A 695 -5.23 10.75 28.71
N GLU A 696 -5.08 11.20 27.47
CA GLU A 696 -4.94 12.63 27.14
C GLU A 696 -6.27 13.34 27.44
N LEU A 697 -7.40 12.73 27.05
CA LEU A 697 -8.73 13.21 27.38
C LEU A 697 -8.95 13.28 28.89
N HIS A 698 -8.57 12.23 29.62
CA HIS A 698 -8.69 12.20 31.09
C HIS A 698 -7.87 13.32 31.74
N SER A 699 -6.59 13.44 31.37
CA SER A 699 -5.70 14.50 31.84
C SER A 699 -6.31 15.88 31.61
N PHE A 700 -6.86 16.11 30.42
CA PHE A 700 -7.54 17.36 30.09
C PHE A 700 -8.77 17.62 30.96
N CYS A 701 -9.69 16.65 31.05
CA CYS A 701 -10.97 16.84 31.74
C CYS A 701 -10.82 16.95 33.27
N PHE A 702 -9.83 16.27 33.86
CA PHE A 702 -9.78 16.07 35.31
C PHE A 702 -8.52 16.59 35.99
N THR A 703 -7.53 17.10 35.25
CA THR A 703 -6.29 17.62 35.84
C THR A 703 -5.99 19.06 35.39
N GLY A 704 -5.32 19.83 36.27
CA GLY A 704 -4.82 21.18 35.94
C GLY A 704 -5.90 22.24 35.70
N ARG A 705 -5.54 23.28 34.92
CA ARG A 705 -6.41 24.44 34.61
C ARG A 705 -7.55 24.10 33.64
N SER A 706 -7.42 23.03 32.87
CA SER A 706 -8.44 22.61 31.92
C SER A 706 -9.68 22.01 32.59
N LYS A 707 -9.57 21.49 33.81
CA LYS A 707 -10.71 21.02 34.60
C LYS A 707 -11.75 22.13 34.82
N GLU A 708 -11.30 23.35 35.13
CA GLU A 708 -12.21 24.51 35.30
C GLU A 708 -13.01 24.81 34.02
N LEU A 709 -12.40 24.62 32.85
CA LEU A 709 -13.06 24.82 31.55
C LEU A 709 -14.26 23.88 31.39
N VAL A 710 -14.09 22.61 31.76
CA VAL A 710 -15.16 21.61 31.63
C VAL A 710 -16.23 21.84 32.70
N GLU A 711 -15.85 22.16 33.94
CA GLU A 711 -16.77 22.57 35.01
C GLU A 711 -17.66 23.75 34.63
N ASN A 712 -17.10 24.76 33.96
CA ASN A 712 -17.86 25.92 33.52
C ASN A 712 -18.88 25.56 32.45
N ILE A 713 -18.54 24.66 31.52
CA ILE A 713 -19.47 24.16 30.50
C ILE A 713 -20.61 23.34 31.11
N TRP A 714 -20.32 22.50 32.12
CA TRP A 714 -21.36 21.78 32.86
C TRP A 714 -22.29 22.75 33.60
N LYS A 715 -21.74 23.76 34.28
CA LYS A 715 -22.53 24.83 34.94
C LYS A 715 -23.36 25.64 33.93
N ALA A 716 -22.93 25.72 32.67
CA ALA A 716 -23.67 26.37 31.62
C ALA A 716 -24.90 25.60 31.13
N GLY A 717 -25.03 24.32 31.52
CA GLY A 717 -26.15 23.44 31.20
C GLY A 717 -25.87 22.43 30.09
N PHE A 718 -24.63 22.34 29.59
CA PHE A 718 -24.24 21.27 28.64
C PHE A 718 -23.86 20.01 29.41
N THR A 719 -24.47 18.88 29.09
CA THR A 719 -24.18 17.59 29.71
C THR A 719 -23.00 16.87 29.02
N PRO A 720 -22.39 15.86 29.65
CA PRO A 720 -21.42 14.99 28.99
C PRO A 720 -21.92 14.45 27.62
N GLN A 721 -23.18 14.02 27.54
CA GLN A 721 -23.80 13.58 26.28
C GLN A 721 -23.83 14.70 25.23
N ASN A 722 -24.14 15.94 25.61
CA ASN A 722 -24.13 17.08 24.69
C ASN A 722 -22.74 17.31 24.11
N ILE A 723 -21.72 17.36 24.98
CA ILE A 723 -20.32 17.55 24.57
C ILE A 723 -19.85 16.38 23.68
N SER A 724 -20.22 15.16 24.03
CA SER A 724 -19.91 13.96 23.23
C SER A 724 -20.56 13.94 21.85
N GLY A 725 -21.72 14.57 21.70
CA GLY A 725 -22.40 14.73 20.41
C GLY A 725 -21.79 15.84 19.55
N ILE A 726 -21.42 16.98 20.16
CA ILE A 726 -20.78 18.10 19.46
C ILE A 726 -19.41 17.68 18.94
N PHE A 727 -18.57 17.12 19.81
CA PHE A 727 -17.17 16.77 19.52
C PHE A 727 -16.99 15.28 19.15
N HIS A 728 -17.99 14.70 18.50
CA HIS A 728 -17.92 13.32 18.01
C HIS A 728 -16.67 13.10 17.15
N GLY A 729 -15.86 12.09 17.50
CA GLY A 729 -14.67 11.71 16.73
C GLY A 729 -13.50 12.69 16.77
N GLU A 730 -13.50 13.67 17.68
CA GLU A 730 -12.39 14.63 17.83
C GLU A 730 -11.16 14.05 18.54
N LYS A 731 -11.30 12.89 19.19
CA LYS A 731 -10.19 12.13 19.80
C LYS A 731 -9.39 13.03 20.75
N GLY A 732 -8.08 13.19 20.53
CA GLY A 732 -7.21 14.05 21.34
C GLY A 732 -7.33 15.55 21.04
N ASN A 733 -7.97 15.96 19.94
CA ASN A 733 -8.05 17.37 19.54
C ASN A 733 -9.18 18.16 20.22
N ILE A 734 -10.06 17.47 20.97
CA ILE A 734 -11.16 18.07 21.72
C ILE A 734 -10.72 19.22 22.65
N TYR A 735 -9.47 19.25 23.11
CA TYR A 735 -8.92 20.38 23.87
C TYR A 735 -9.20 21.72 23.18
N PHE A 736 -8.81 21.83 21.90
CA PHE A 736 -8.91 23.08 21.15
C PHE A 736 -10.36 23.42 20.86
N GLY A 737 -11.14 22.43 20.41
CA GLY A 737 -12.56 22.61 20.15
C GLY A 737 -13.35 23.04 21.38
N LEU A 738 -13.10 22.41 22.54
CA LEU A 738 -13.79 22.73 23.78
C LEU A 738 -13.36 24.09 24.33
N TYR A 739 -12.08 24.45 24.22
CA TYR A 739 -11.57 25.77 24.62
C TYR A 739 -12.24 26.89 23.82
N ASP A 740 -12.23 26.76 22.50
CA ASP A 740 -12.86 27.74 21.61
C ASP A 740 -14.36 27.79 21.87
N PHE A 741 -15.01 26.64 22.01
CA PHE A 741 -16.44 26.57 22.31
C PHE A 741 -16.81 27.22 23.65
N ASN A 742 -16.00 27.01 24.69
CA ASN A 742 -16.17 27.67 25.98
C ASN A 742 -16.10 29.19 25.82
N SER A 743 -15.09 29.71 25.09
CA SER A 743 -14.92 31.15 24.88
C SER A 743 -16.10 31.83 24.17
N VAL A 744 -16.85 31.06 23.38
CA VAL A 744 -18.04 31.54 22.66
C VAL A 744 -19.28 31.47 23.53
N CYS A 745 -19.37 30.50 24.44
CA CYS A 745 -20.53 30.28 25.29
C CYS A 745 -20.46 31.06 26.61
N LEU A 746 -19.26 31.23 27.16
CA LEU A 746 -19.01 31.76 28.50
C LEU A 746 -17.96 32.88 28.47
N THR A 747 -18.13 33.88 29.34
CA THR A 747 -17.16 34.97 29.52
C THR A 747 -15.83 34.46 30.10
N GLU A 748 -14.73 35.22 29.99
CA GLU A 748 -13.38 34.83 30.46
C GLU A 748 -13.31 34.40 31.95
N LYS A 749 -14.23 34.86 32.80
CA LYS A 749 -14.34 34.43 34.21
C LYS A 749 -15.11 33.11 34.40
N GLY A 750 -15.58 32.48 33.33
CA GLY A 750 -16.22 31.17 33.31
C GLY A 750 -17.62 31.09 33.94
N ASN A 751 -18.15 32.18 34.48
CA ASN A 751 -19.31 32.17 35.38
C ASN A 751 -20.57 32.88 34.84
N LYS A 752 -20.53 33.41 33.61
CA LYS A 752 -21.66 34.07 32.95
C LYS A 752 -21.72 33.70 31.46
N TYR A 753 -22.93 33.60 30.93
CA TYR A 753 -23.17 33.47 29.49
C TYR A 753 -22.61 34.67 28.74
N THR A 754 -21.99 34.41 27.59
CA THR A 754 -21.76 35.46 26.60
C THR A 754 -23.09 35.99 26.07
N THR A 755 -23.06 37.15 25.43
CA THR A 755 -24.24 37.68 24.72
C THR A 755 -24.81 36.65 23.74
N LEU A 756 -23.94 35.90 23.05
CA LEU A 756 -24.35 34.89 22.09
C LEU A 756 -25.23 33.80 22.73
N LEU A 757 -24.76 33.16 23.80
CA LEU A 757 -25.53 32.08 24.45
C LEU A 757 -26.77 32.65 25.14
N LYS A 758 -26.65 33.85 25.73
CA LYS A 758 -27.78 34.54 26.36
C LYS A 758 -28.92 34.81 25.37
N ASP A 759 -28.61 35.27 24.16
CA ASP A 759 -29.62 35.55 23.13
C ASP A 759 -30.44 34.30 22.79
N PHE A 760 -29.77 33.15 22.59
CA PHE A 760 -30.46 31.87 22.34
C PHE A 760 -31.34 31.46 23.52
N CYS A 761 -30.82 31.50 24.75
CA CYS A 761 -31.59 31.17 25.94
C CYS A 761 -32.81 32.07 26.13
N MET A 762 -32.71 33.37 25.80
CA MET A 762 -33.84 34.31 25.84
C MET A 762 -34.92 34.00 24.80
N THR A 763 -34.57 33.33 23.71
CA THR A 763 -35.52 32.83 22.69
C THR A 763 -36.06 31.42 22.97
N GLY A 764 -35.76 30.85 24.14
CA GLY A 764 -36.28 29.54 24.57
C GLY A 764 -35.46 28.33 24.12
N PHE A 765 -34.28 28.51 23.52
CA PHE A 765 -33.36 27.39 23.29
C PHE A 765 -32.69 26.97 24.58
N MET A 766 -32.70 25.67 24.87
CA MET A 766 -31.87 25.10 25.93
C MET A 766 -30.47 24.75 25.39
N PRO A 767 -29.44 24.67 26.26
CA PRO A 767 -28.12 24.20 25.85
C PRO A 767 -28.13 22.84 25.13
N SER A 768 -29.04 21.94 25.52
CA SER A 768 -29.27 20.66 24.83
C SER A 768 -29.79 20.82 23.40
N ASP A 769 -30.66 21.80 23.13
CA ASP A 769 -31.15 22.10 21.79
C ASP A 769 -30.01 22.63 20.91
N LEU A 770 -29.15 23.50 21.44
CA LEU A 770 -27.97 23.99 20.74
C LEU A 770 -26.96 22.88 20.48
N ALA A 771 -26.75 21.99 21.45
CA ALA A 771 -25.88 20.83 21.27
C ALA A 771 -26.38 19.87 20.19
N ASN A 772 -27.70 19.68 20.10
CA ASN A 772 -28.32 18.87 19.05
C ASN A 772 -28.11 19.50 17.66
N ILE A 773 -28.23 20.82 17.52
CA ILE A 773 -27.91 21.54 16.28
C ILE A 773 -26.45 21.31 15.93
N LEU A 774 -25.55 21.51 16.89
CA LEU A 774 -24.10 21.38 16.72
C LEU A 774 -23.59 19.93 16.71
N ALA A 775 -24.47 18.93 16.69
CA ALA A 775 -24.04 17.54 16.66
C ALA A 775 -23.16 17.26 15.43
N MET A 776 -22.01 16.63 15.66
CA MET A 776 -20.95 16.37 14.66
C MET A 776 -20.27 17.63 14.10
N ALA A 777 -20.37 18.79 14.76
CA ALA A 777 -19.66 20.01 14.36
C ALA A 777 -18.16 19.95 14.64
N GLY A 778 -17.74 19.13 15.61
CA GLY A 778 -16.33 18.94 15.94
C GLY A 778 -15.66 20.22 16.43
N ASN A 779 -14.38 20.40 16.09
CA ASN A 779 -13.64 21.63 16.45
C ASN A 779 -14.20 22.91 15.79
N ASN A 780 -15.07 22.79 14.78
CA ASN A 780 -15.71 23.94 14.14
C ASN A 780 -16.94 24.44 14.92
N ALA A 781 -17.34 23.77 16.01
CA ALA A 781 -18.55 24.10 16.77
C ALA A 781 -18.63 25.57 17.17
N ALA A 782 -17.53 26.17 17.64
CA ALA A 782 -17.46 27.57 18.02
C ALA A 782 -17.75 28.52 16.84
N THR A 783 -17.10 28.30 15.70
CA THR A 783 -17.27 29.12 14.48
C THR A 783 -18.66 28.95 13.89
N ILE A 784 -19.15 27.72 13.83
CA ILE A 784 -20.50 27.41 13.32
C ILE A 784 -21.56 28.06 14.22
N LEU A 785 -21.41 27.99 15.54
CA LEU A 785 -22.35 28.61 16.47
C LEU A 785 -22.38 30.14 16.31
N LYS A 786 -21.23 30.79 16.09
CA LYS A 786 -21.16 32.23 15.75
C LYS A 786 -21.92 32.54 14.46
N ASN A 787 -21.64 31.82 13.38
CA ASN A 787 -22.30 32.05 12.09
C ASN A 787 -23.81 31.79 12.19
N PHE A 788 -24.21 30.75 12.92
CA PHE A 788 -25.61 30.44 13.17
C PHE A 788 -26.30 31.55 13.98
N HIS A 789 -25.64 32.10 15.00
CA HIS A 789 -26.12 33.29 15.72
C HIS A 789 -26.34 34.48 14.79
N GLU A 790 -25.42 34.73 13.85
CA GLU A 790 -25.59 35.82 12.88
C GLU A 790 -26.85 35.64 12.01
N LEU A 791 -27.10 34.43 11.52
CA LEU A 791 -28.32 34.13 10.76
C LEU A 791 -29.58 34.33 11.62
N CYS A 792 -29.57 33.80 12.84
CA CYS A 792 -30.71 33.86 13.74
C CYS A 792 -31.05 35.30 14.17
N PHE A 793 -30.05 36.09 14.58
CA PHE A 793 -30.27 37.35 15.28
C PHE A 793 -29.89 38.59 14.47
N LYS A 794 -28.85 38.55 13.64
CA LYS A 794 -28.49 39.70 12.77
C LYS A 794 -29.38 39.73 11.52
N LYS A 795 -29.55 38.59 10.85
CA LYS A 795 -30.50 38.46 9.71
C LYS A 795 -31.96 38.24 10.16
N LYS A 796 -32.20 38.05 11.46
CA LYS A 796 -33.52 37.88 12.09
C LYS A 796 -34.32 36.66 11.61
N PHE A 797 -33.65 35.66 11.02
CA PHE A 797 -34.33 34.47 10.48
C PHE A 797 -35.09 33.71 11.55
N LEU A 798 -34.53 33.64 12.77
CA LEU A 798 -35.14 32.91 13.87
C LEU A 798 -36.50 33.51 14.27
N ASN A 799 -36.65 34.83 14.25
CA ASN A 799 -37.92 35.48 14.59
C ASN A 799 -39.03 35.08 13.62
N HIS A 800 -38.73 34.86 12.34
CA HIS A 800 -39.73 34.43 11.36
C HIS A 800 -40.26 33.03 11.69
N PHE A 801 -39.37 32.11 12.08
CA PHE A 801 -39.77 30.79 12.55
C PHE A 801 -40.56 30.86 13.86
N LEU A 802 -40.06 31.60 14.86
CA LEU A 802 -40.69 31.64 16.18
C LEU A 802 -42.04 32.37 16.19
N ASN A 803 -42.33 33.26 15.23
CA ASN A 803 -43.69 33.82 15.07
C ASN A 803 -44.72 32.78 14.59
N GLU A 804 -44.26 31.60 14.19
CA GLU A 804 -45.06 30.46 13.72
C GLU A 804 -45.05 29.34 14.78
N GLU A 805 -45.37 29.67 16.03
CA GLU A 805 -45.22 28.81 17.22
C GLU A 805 -45.97 27.46 17.12
N GLU A 806 -47.06 27.38 16.34
CA GLU A 806 -47.77 26.11 16.09
C GLU A 806 -46.95 25.10 15.26
N VAL A 807 -45.93 25.56 14.54
CA VAL A 807 -45.12 24.74 13.62
C VAL A 807 -43.66 24.67 14.09
N PHE A 808 -43.08 25.80 14.47
CA PHE A 808 -41.67 25.92 14.80
C PHE A 808 -41.47 26.34 16.25
N THR A 809 -40.92 25.41 17.02
CA THR A 809 -40.39 25.67 18.36
C THR A 809 -38.86 25.53 18.32
N PRO A 810 -38.13 26.09 19.30
CA PRO A 810 -36.68 25.86 19.42
C PRO A 810 -36.29 24.37 19.35
N LYS A 811 -37.07 23.51 20.01
CA LYS A 811 -36.88 22.04 20.00
C LYS A 811 -37.09 21.45 18.60
N ASN A 812 -38.12 21.88 17.87
CA ASN A 812 -38.37 21.40 16.50
C ASN A 812 -37.27 21.86 15.54
N ILE A 813 -36.86 23.14 15.61
CA ILE A 813 -35.76 23.67 14.79
C ILE A 813 -34.47 22.89 15.07
N SER A 814 -34.19 22.63 16.36
CA SER A 814 -33.04 21.83 16.77
C SER A 814 -33.05 20.43 16.16
N ARG A 815 -34.20 19.73 16.17
CA ARG A 815 -34.37 18.42 15.54
C ARG A 815 -34.15 18.47 14.03
N MET A 816 -34.64 19.50 13.33
CA MET A 816 -34.45 19.62 11.87
C MET A 816 -33.01 19.81 11.46
N LEU A 817 -32.21 20.44 12.33
CA LEU A 817 -30.80 20.73 12.09
C LEU A 817 -29.88 19.66 12.70
N HIS A 818 -30.42 18.65 13.39
CA HIS A 818 -29.61 17.62 14.02
C HIS A 818 -28.70 16.90 13.01
N ARG A 819 -27.44 16.67 13.39
CA ARG A 819 -26.40 16.04 12.55
C ARG A 819 -26.22 16.71 11.18
N ALA A 820 -26.48 18.02 11.07
CA ALA A 820 -26.07 18.80 9.91
C ALA A 820 -24.55 19.06 9.88
N GLY A 821 -23.85 18.92 11.01
CA GLY A 821 -22.40 19.08 11.11
C GLY A 821 -21.95 20.44 10.57
N ILE A 822 -20.96 20.46 9.67
CA ILE A 822 -20.46 21.71 9.10
C ILE A 822 -21.46 22.46 8.20
N ASN A 823 -22.56 21.81 7.77
CA ASN A 823 -23.53 22.38 6.84
C ASN A 823 -24.71 23.08 7.50
N ILE A 824 -24.72 23.19 8.84
CA ILE A 824 -25.84 23.77 9.63
C ILE A 824 -26.31 25.10 9.05
N CYS A 825 -25.41 26.05 8.83
CA CYS A 825 -25.77 27.39 8.35
C CYS A 825 -26.44 27.35 6.96
N SER A 826 -25.86 26.61 6.01
CA SER A 826 -26.43 26.48 4.66
C SER A 826 -27.80 25.81 4.67
N ILE A 827 -27.98 24.77 5.50
CA ILE A 827 -29.25 24.07 5.64
C ILE A 827 -30.30 24.97 6.29
N PHE A 828 -29.93 25.76 7.29
CA PHE A 828 -30.84 26.71 7.93
C PHE A 828 -31.25 27.84 6.99
N GLU A 829 -30.34 28.38 6.18
CA GLU A 829 -30.68 29.37 5.15
C GLU A 829 -31.64 28.79 4.10
N LYS A 830 -31.38 27.58 3.59
CA LYS A 830 -32.30 26.89 2.66
C LYS A 830 -33.67 26.64 3.28
N LEU A 831 -33.70 26.25 4.55
CA LEU A 831 -34.96 26.05 5.28
C LEU A 831 -35.73 27.35 5.40
N HIS A 832 -35.04 28.46 5.69
CA HIS A 832 -35.65 29.79 5.75
C HIS A 832 -36.23 30.21 4.41
N GLU A 833 -35.45 30.15 3.33
CA GLU A 833 -35.90 30.51 1.97
C GLU A 833 -37.08 29.65 1.49
N LEU A 834 -37.15 28.40 1.93
CA LEU A 834 -38.27 27.51 1.63
C LEU A 834 -39.56 27.91 2.37
N CYS A 835 -39.42 28.41 3.60
CA CYS A 835 -40.54 28.70 4.50
C CYS A 835 -41.02 30.16 4.45
N PHE A 836 -40.12 31.10 4.26
CA PHE A 836 -40.35 32.54 4.37
C PHE A 836 -39.68 33.33 3.24
N ASP A 837 -40.27 34.46 2.87
CA ASP A 837 -39.60 35.46 2.04
C ASP A 837 -38.64 36.34 2.86
N SER A 838 -37.96 37.28 2.19
CA SER A 838 -37.02 38.20 2.83
C SER A 838 -37.66 39.14 3.86
N ALA A 839 -38.99 39.34 3.81
CA ALA A 839 -39.74 40.14 4.76
C ALA A 839 -40.33 39.31 5.91
N GLY A 840 -40.19 37.98 5.86
CA GLY A 840 -40.69 37.05 6.87
C GLY A 840 -42.12 36.59 6.67
N ASN A 841 -42.73 36.86 5.51
CA ASN A 841 -44.05 36.31 5.19
C ASN A 841 -43.91 34.86 4.75
N ARG A 842 -44.91 34.03 5.09
CA ARG A 842 -44.98 32.62 4.66
C ARG A 842 -44.92 32.52 3.14
N THR A 843 -44.06 31.65 2.62
CA THR A 843 -44.08 31.29 1.21
C THR A 843 -45.37 30.54 0.86
N LYS A 844 -45.67 30.45 -0.45
CA LYS A 844 -46.75 29.58 -0.95
C LYS A 844 -46.55 28.12 -0.55
N TYR A 845 -45.29 27.70 -0.39
CA TYR A 845 -44.93 26.35 0.00
C TYR A 845 -45.34 26.04 1.45
N LEU A 846 -44.93 26.89 2.41
CA LEU A 846 -45.30 26.72 3.82
C LEU A 846 -46.82 26.82 4.01
N ASN A 847 -47.50 27.78 3.35
CA ASN A 847 -48.95 27.89 3.41
C ASN A 847 -49.68 26.63 2.94
N LYS A 848 -49.18 25.97 1.90
CA LYS A 848 -49.74 24.70 1.40
C LYS A 848 -49.51 23.57 2.40
N LEU A 849 -48.32 23.48 2.98
CA LEU A 849 -47.99 22.44 3.96
C LEU A 849 -48.84 22.56 5.24
N VAL A 850 -48.93 23.75 5.82
CA VAL A 850 -49.71 23.98 7.05
C VAL A 850 -51.20 23.72 6.83
N LYS A 851 -51.73 24.02 5.63
CA LYS A 851 -53.15 23.82 5.31
C LYS A 851 -53.51 22.35 5.02
N ASN A 852 -52.65 21.61 4.33
CA ASN A 852 -53.00 20.29 3.78
C ASN A 852 -52.33 19.12 4.53
N HIS A 853 -51.28 19.39 5.28
CA HIS A 853 -50.42 18.36 5.90
C HIS A 853 -50.03 18.76 7.33
N LYS A 854 -50.97 19.28 8.12
CA LYS A 854 -50.71 19.89 9.45
C LYS A 854 -49.88 18.98 10.39
N ASN A 855 -50.01 17.66 10.28
CA ASN A 855 -49.29 16.67 11.10
C ASN A 855 -47.95 16.18 10.49
N GLU A 856 -47.63 16.54 9.24
CA GLU A 856 -46.45 16.07 8.49
C GLU A 856 -45.53 17.22 8.03
N VAL A 857 -45.86 18.46 8.39
CA VAL A 857 -45.09 19.66 7.98
C VAL A 857 -43.60 19.50 8.30
N PHE A 858 -43.29 18.93 9.47
CA PHE A 858 -41.92 18.70 9.94
C PHE A 858 -41.14 17.72 9.04
N SER A 859 -41.69 16.53 8.77
CA SER A 859 -41.01 15.49 7.99
C SER A 859 -40.82 15.91 6.53
N LEU A 860 -41.79 16.60 5.95
CA LEU A 860 -41.73 17.09 4.57
C LEU A 860 -40.72 18.24 4.40
N LEU A 861 -40.58 19.13 5.39
CA LEU A 861 -39.55 20.15 5.37
C LEU A 861 -38.16 19.54 5.57
N TYR A 862 -38.02 18.58 6.49
CA TYR A 862 -36.77 17.85 6.70
C TYR A 862 -36.30 17.20 5.40
N GLU A 863 -37.15 16.40 4.76
CA GLU A 863 -36.82 15.70 3.51
C GLU A 863 -36.46 16.68 2.40
N LYS A 864 -37.17 17.81 2.29
CA LYS A 864 -36.91 18.77 1.21
C LYS A 864 -35.57 19.49 1.35
N VAL A 865 -35.16 19.82 2.57
CA VAL A 865 -33.90 20.55 2.81
C VAL A 865 -32.72 19.59 2.90
N ARG A 866 -32.94 18.36 3.35
CA ARG A 866 -31.89 17.34 3.56
C ARG A 866 -31.70 16.40 2.36
N GLY A 867 -32.72 16.26 1.52
CA GLY A 867 -32.74 15.31 0.40
C GLY A 867 -32.88 13.84 0.82
N VAL A 868 -33.27 13.56 2.07
CA VAL A 868 -33.44 12.21 2.63
C VAL A 868 -34.70 12.13 3.51
N PRO A 869 -35.43 10.99 3.54
CA PRO A 869 -36.61 10.83 4.38
C PRO A 869 -36.30 10.94 5.87
N PHE A 870 -37.21 11.55 6.64
CA PHE A 870 -37.10 11.58 8.11
C PHE A 870 -37.36 10.17 8.69
N THR A 871 -36.45 9.67 9.53
CA THR A 871 -36.60 8.33 10.17
C THR A 871 -36.53 8.44 11.69
N CYS A 872 -37.31 7.65 12.45
CA CYS A 872 -37.32 7.70 13.93
C CYS A 872 -35.94 7.44 14.56
N SER A 873 -34.98 6.84 13.84
CA SER A 873 -33.59 6.70 14.28
C SER A 873 -32.80 8.02 14.35
N GLU A 874 -33.38 9.13 13.88
CA GLU A 874 -32.81 10.48 13.94
C GLU A 874 -33.31 11.27 15.17
N GLU A 875 -34.11 10.67 16.04
CA GLU A 875 -34.45 11.28 17.33
C GLU A 875 -33.27 11.22 18.31
N PRO A 876 -32.98 12.31 19.05
CA PRO A 876 -32.05 12.24 20.18
C PRO A 876 -32.60 11.23 21.19
N THR A 877 -31.81 10.23 21.59
CA THR A 877 -32.17 9.39 22.74
C THR A 877 -32.13 10.25 23.99
N GLU A 878 -33.29 10.42 24.64
CA GLU A 878 -33.44 11.04 25.96
C GLU A 878 -32.55 10.38 27.02
#